data_AF-A0A101UA95-F1
#
_entry.id   AF-A0A101UA95-F1
#
_cell.length_a   1.000
_cell.length_b   1.000
_cell.length_c   1.000
_cell.angle_alpha   90.00
_cell.angle_beta   90.00
_cell.angle_gamma   90.00
#
_symmetry.space_group_name_H-M   'P 1'
#
loop_
_entity.id
_entity.type
_entity.pdbx_description
1 polymer ?
#
loop_
_entity_poly.entity_id
_entity_poly.type
_entity_poly.pdbx_seq_one_letter_code
_entity_poly.pdbx_strand_id
1 'polypeptide(L)'
;MRPLRIGAGTVKALAAATVVFAAVLPAQPAYAATTNFYVDPVNGSDSNSGTSTAAAFKTVQAAQAAVRAVNANMSDDIVVNLRGGTYPLTAPITFGTSDSGTNGHTVIYQAYNGETPVISGGKAVTGWTAASNGEYKASVGSLDFRQLYVNGVRATRARFPDVGTDFQLQGSDKPNKLLKVLSSQVSNWDQLSKVEMMLETQWGESYLRLKSISSAGGIANVTIQDHEAGILFQRPWPQLSNNSPLHFENAHEFLNEPGEFYVDTAAQTVYYKPRPGENMSTVSVQAPTLPTLFDIKGTNLGSPAHDLRFSGITFAQTTWMEPTNNGYLNGQGGNYNISADNSNNQYVGRPPAGVQAANADRVSFTGNTFTQMGATALDLSHGVHDSSVTGNIVYDIAGNGIMVGKFSDPTVEMHTVYNPPTSPAGEDAREVVKNVTVKDNLITRIGEDYLGTAGIDAGFVNSTTIDHNDISDTPWAAISLGWGWQSAANAEGNNSVSYNRLGNVMNRLCDAAAIYHLSNDPGTVINGNYVHDVVRTPAACGSAVAGLYTDEGSNNMTLSNNVLSHTDGFINQNANGSNVTLTNNTTSGDTVIKASGLESAYQGLAAKLNLAYNKPASASSVYASYTPASNADDNNGTTGWSPTGSDTSAWWQVDLGQAYQLGQFSLTTRQDLDQSETRGNFEVRASNDPSFATYTVVGRQTSTLPLAGTLTGDIDVRQTFRYVRVAKTDGAYFYITDFSVQQAGGALEDSTGTPNTNPSTYYTIKNVNSGQVMDDYGWSTAEGASVVQWTSTGNVNQQWSIIPVSGQLYKIVNRFSGKVLDFGWPSHWRGNTLQQITYNGSNNQLWYFEPTSGGYLIRNFESKQILEVSGGSTTAGAAVDQSMPVNESFQAWTIQ
;
A
#
# COMPACT_ATOMS: atom_id res chain seq x y z
N MET A 1 -25.12 55.17 10.71
CA MET A 1 -26.30 55.62 9.93
C MET A 1 -27.17 54.40 9.64
N ARG A 2 -28.42 54.38 10.12
CA ARG A 2 -29.49 53.53 9.54
C ARG A 2 -29.94 54.18 8.20
N PRO A 3 -30.51 53.50 7.19
CA PRO A 3 -31.57 52.46 7.23
C PRO A 3 -31.32 51.30 6.22
N LEU A 4 -32.15 50.27 5.92
CA LEU A 4 -33.61 50.08 5.84
C LEU A 4 -33.99 48.59 6.03
N ARG A 5 -35.19 48.35 6.58
CA ARG A 5 -35.94 47.09 6.48
C ARG A 5 -36.90 47.17 5.29
N ILE A 6 -36.91 46.16 4.43
CA ILE A 6 -38.00 45.70 3.55
C ILE A 6 -37.77 44.17 3.50
N GLY A 7 -38.69 43.23 3.71
CA GLY A 7 -40.14 43.18 3.65
C GLY A 7 -40.44 41.77 3.12
N ALA A 8 -41.09 40.93 3.92
CA ALA A 8 -41.35 39.53 3.59
C ALA A 8 -42.25 39.38 2.36
N GLY A 9 -41.92 38.43 1.48
CA GLY A 9 -42.75 38.10 0.32
C GLY A 9 -42.43 36.72 -0.26
N THR A 10 -43.31 35.77 0.04
CA THR A 10 -43.59 34.53 -0.71
C THR A 10 -42.49 33.45 -0.80
N VAL A 11 -42.56 32.48 0.12
CA VAL A 11 -42.01 31.13 -0.06
C VAL A 11 -42.89 30.39 -1.07
N LYS A 12 -42.38 30.20 -2.30
CA LYS A 12 -42.85 29.12 -3.18
C LYS A 12 -41.85 27.98 -3.04
N ALA A 13 -42.33 26.83 -2.58
CA ALA A 13 -41.60 25.58 -2.56
C ALA A 13 -41.16 25.24 -4.00
N LEU A 14 -39.85 25.28 -4.24
CA LEU A 14 -39.24 24.61 -5.37
C LEU A 14 -38.59 23.35 -4.80
N ALA A 15 -39.14 22.19 -5.15
CA ALA A 15 -38.49 20.92 -4.95
C ALA A 15 -37.13 20.98 -5.68
N ALA A 16 -36.05 21.07 -4.91
CA ALA A 16 -34.70 20.91 -5.44
C ALA A 16 -34.57 19.42 -5.78
N ALA A 17 -34.66 19.09 -7.07
CA ALA A 17 -34.15 17.85 -7.58
C ALA A 17 -32.64 17.82 -7.25
N THR A 18 -32.24 16.89 -6.38
CA THR A 18 -30.86 16.58 -6.09
C THR A 18 -30.22 16.11 -7.39
N VAL A 19 -29.53 17.03 -8.09
CA VAL A 19 -28.68 16.67 -9.22
C VAL A 19 -27.47 15.98 -8.61
N VAL A 20 -27.44 14.66 -8.71
CA VAL A 20 -26.23 13.85 -8.54
C VAL A 20 -25.28 14.33 -9.63
N PHE A 21 -24.36 15.24 -9.30
CA PHE A 21 -23.19 15.45 -10.12
C PHE A 21 -22.34 14.20 -9.97
N ALA A 22 -22.49 13.25 -10.91
CA ALA A 22 -21.37 12.41 -11.25
C ALA A 22 -20.25 13.41 -11.61
N ALA A 23 -19.16 13.41 -10.84
CA ALA A 23 -17.98 14.18 -11.18
C ALA A 23 -17.45 13.62 -12.51
N VAL A 24 -17.93 14.19 -13.61
CA VAL A 24 -17.35 14.01 -14.92
C VAL A 24 -16.02 14.75 -14.83
N LEU A 25 -14.95 13.99 -14.54
CA LEU A 25 -13.57 14.40 -14.87
C LEU A 25 -13.60 15.02 -16.26
N PRO A 26 -12.70 15.96 -16.61
CA PRO A 26 -12.65 16.45 -17.98
C PRO A 26 -12.48 15.26 -18.91
N ALA A 27 -13.59 14.83 -19.50
CA ALA A 27 -13.55 14.04 -20.70
C ALA A 27 -12.69 14.88 -21.62
N GLN A 28 -11.58 14.31 -22.09
CA GLN A 28 -10.98 14.86 -23.29
C GLN A 28 -12.13 15.06 -24.27
N PRO A 29 -12.20 16.24 -24.93
CA PRO A 29 -13.33 16.56 -25.78
C PRO A 29 -13.64 15.34 -26.62
N ALA A 30 -14.87 14.83 -26.54
CA ALA A 30 -15.29 13.73 -27.39
C ALA A 30 -14.97 14.19 -28.80
N TYR A 31 -13.90 13.64 -29.37
CA TYR A 31 -13.52 13.95 -30.74
C TYR A 31 -14.78 13.61 -31.54
N ALA A 32 -15.26 14.57 -32.33
CA ALA A 32 -16.39 14.33 -33.22
C ALA A 32 -15.91 13.42 -34.37
N ALA A 33 -15.44 12.22 -34.00
CA ALA A 33 -14.92 11.20 -34.87
C ALA A 33 -16.06 10.74 -35.75
N THR A 34 -15.84 10.79 -37.05
CA THR A 34 -16.76 10.27 -38.04
C THR A 34 -16.90 8.75 -37.97
N THR A 35 -15.89 8.04 -37.45
CA THR A 35 -15.89 6.58 -37.31
C THR A 35 -15.98 6.15 -35.84
N ASN A 36 -17.11 5.55 -35.47
CA ASN A 36 -17.35 5.01 -34.13
C ASN A 36 -17.69 3.52 -34.18
N PHE A 37 -17.04 2.75 -33.32
CA PHE A 37 -17.42 1.39 -32.97
C PHE A 37 -17.93 1.32 -31.53
N TYR A 38 -18.78 0.34 -31.25
CA TYR A 38 -19.38 0.09 -29.94
C TYR A 38 -19.18 -1.37 -29.58
N VAL A 39 -18.85 -1.62 -28.31
CA VAL A 39 -18.70 -2.96 -27.74
C VAL A 39 -19.57 -3.07 -26.49
N ASP A 40 -20.39 -4.11 -26.40
CA ASP A 40 -21.26 -4.41 -25.25
C ASP A 40 -21.05 -5.87 -24.84
N PRO A 41 -20.47 -6.16 -23.66
CA PRO A 41 -20.13 -7.51 -23.25
C PRO A 41 -21.37 -8.35 -22.90
N VAL A 42 -22.49 -7.68 -22.61
CA VAL A 42 -23.74 -8.30 -22.17
C VAL A 42 -24.67 -8.53 -23.35
N ASN A 43 -24.88 -7.49 -24.17
CA ASN A 43 -25.91 -7.48 -25.22
C ASN A 43 -25.35 -7.54 -26.65
N GLY A 44 -24.03 -7.40 -26.82
CA GLY A 44 -23.39 -7.38 -28.14
C GLY A 44 -23.26 -8.76 -28.79
N SER A 45 -22.92 -8.75 -30.08
CA SER A 45 -22.54 -9.94 -30.86
C SER A 45 -21.40 -9.60 -31.80
N ASP A 46 -20.39 -10.48 -31.91
CA ASP A 46 -19.24 -10.26 -32.81
C ASP A 46 -19.61 -10.42 -34.30
N SER A 47 -20.83 -10.88 -34.59
CA SER A 47 -21.41 -10.86 -35.95
C SER A 47 -22.01 -9.50 -36.35
N ASN A 48 -22.13 -8.55 -35.40
CA ASN A 48 -22.69 -7.23 -35.68
C ASN A 48 -21.69 -6.34 -36.41
N SER A 49 -22.14 -5.17 -36.88
CA SER A 49 -21.27 -4.18 -37.53
C SER A 49 -20.45 -3.33 -36.56
N GLY A 50 -20.85 -3.27 -35.29
CA GLY A 50 -20.25 -2.38 -34.29
C GLY A 50 -20.61 -0.91 -34.44
N THR A 51 -21.39 -0.49 -35.45
CA THR A 51 -21.54 0.93 -35.82
C THR A 51 -22.60 1.69 -35.00
N SER A 52 -23.26 1.04 -34.06
CA SER A 52 -24.20 1.66 -33.11
C SER A 52 -24.31 0.82 -31.84
N THR A 53 -24.84 1.38 -30.76
CA THR A 53 -25.09 0.64 -29.51
C THR A 53 -26.03 -0.56 -29.71
N ALA A 54 -27.01 -0.47 -30.61
CA ALA A 54 -27.93 -1.57 -30.93
C ALA A 54 -27.29 -2.69 -31.77
N ALA A 55 -26.17 -2.40 -32.44
CA ALA A 55 -25.40 -3.33 -33.25
C ALA A 55 -23.95 -3.43 -32.74
N ALA A 56 -23.76 -3.38 -31.42
CA ALA A 56 -22.43 -3.42 -30.81
C ALA A 56 -21.77 -4.80 -31.00
N PHE A 57 -20.44 -4.81 -31.11
CA PHE A 57 -19.64 -6.03 -30.95
C PHE A 57 -19.78 -6.57 -29.53
N LYS A 58 -19.47 -7.86 -29.32
CA LYS A 58 -19.42 -8.43 -27.97
C LYS A 58 -18.03 -8.29 -27.35
N THR A 59 -16.99 -8.43 -28.16
CA THR A 59 -15.60 -8.47 -27.71
C THR A 59 -14.80 -7.28 -28.22
N VAL A 60 -13.77 -6.90 -27.46
CA VAL A 60 -12.81 -5.86 -27.87
C VAL A 60 -12.03 -6.31 -29.10
N GLN A 61 -11.74 -7.60 -29.23
CA GLN A 61 -11.05 -8.20 -30.36
C GLN A 61 -11.82 -8.04 -31.68
N ALA A 62 -13.16 -8.17 -31.65
CA ALA A 62 -13.98 -7.93 -32.84
C ALA A 62 -13.93 -6.46 -33.27
N ALA A 63 -13.97 -5.52 -32.32
CA ALA A 63 -13.80 -4.10 -32.60
C ALA A 63 -12.40 -3.79 -33.14
N GLN A 64 -11.35 -4.38 -32.57
CA GLN A 64 -9.97 -4.25 -33.05
C GLN A 64 -9.84 -4.73 -34.50
N ALA A 65 -10.43 -5.87 -34.85
CA ALA A 65 -10.44 -6.35 -36.23
C ALA A 65 -11.15 -5.37 -37.18
N ALA A 66 -12.23 -4.72 -36.74
CA ALA A 66 -12.93 -3.70 -37.51
C ALA A 66 -12.09 -2.42 -37.70
N VAL A 67 -11.35 -2.00 -36.66
CA VAL A 67 -10.38 -0.88 -36.75
C VAL A 67 -9.32 -1.17 -37.81
N ARG A 68 -8.68 -2.35 -37.75
CA ARG A 68 -7.64 -2.77 -38.71
C ARG A 68 -8.10 -2.77 -40.16
N ALA A 69 -9.39 -2.91 -40.41
CA ALA A 69 -9.96 -2.89 -41.75
C ALA A 69 -10.04 -1.47 -42.34
N VAL A 70 -9.98 -0.41 -41.52
CA VAL A 70 -10.24 0.97 -41.95
C VAL A 70 -9.15 1.97 -41.55
N ASN A 71 -8.19 1.60 -40.70
CA ASN A 71 -7.17 2.52 -40.17
C ASN A 71 -6.00 2.79 -41.12
N ALA A 72 -5.93 2.19 -42.31
CA ALA A 72 -4.82 2.41 -43.24
C ALA A 72 -4.81 3.81 -43.91
N ASN A 73 -5.97 4.46 -44.02
CA ASN A 73 -6.12 5.78 -44.66
C ASN A 73 -7.07 6.67 -43.86
N MET A 74 -6.77 6.90 -42.58
CA MET A 74 -7.63 7.70 -41.70
C MET A 74 -7.74 9.14 -42.21
N SER A 75 -8.93 9.72 -42.09
CA SER A 75 -9.22 11.14 -42.32
C SER A 75 -9.73 11.84 -41.05
N ASP A 76 -9.88 11.08 -39.97
CA ASP A 76 -10.36 11.46 -38.66
C ASP A 76 -9.95 10.37 -37.65
N ASP A 77 -10.08 10.65 -36.35
CA ASP A 77 -9.86 9.65 -35.30
C ASP A 77 -10.87 8.50 -35.40
N ILE A 78 -10.49 7.31 -34.93
CA ILE A 78 -11.40 6.16 -34.79
C ILE A 78 -11.64 5.94 -33.31
N VAL A 79 -12.91 5.90 -32.90
CA VAL A 79 -13.30 5.71 -31.50
C VAL A 79 -14.01 4.38 -31.29
N VAL A 80 -13.49 3.56 -30.38
CA VAL A 80 -14.11 2.33 -29.88
C VAL A 80 -14.69 2.59 -28.50
N ASN A 81 -16.02 2.60 -28.42
CA ASN A 81 -16.79 2.88 -27.22
C ASN A 81 -17.15 1.57 -26.49
N LEU A 82 -16.57 1.36 -25.31
CA LEU A 82 -16.79 0.20 -24.46
C LEU A 82 -17.93 0.49 -23.48
N ARG A 83 -19.02 -0.26 -23.58
CA ARG A 83 -20.14 -0.21 -22.64
C ARG A 83 -19.75 -0.80 -21.30
N GLY A 84 -20.47 -0.43 -20.24
CA GLY A 84 -20.25 -0.94 -18.90
C GLY A 84 -20.47 -2.45 -18.79
N GLY A 85 -19.67 -3.09 -17.95
CA GLY A 85 -19.70 -4.54 -17.72
C GLY A 85 -18.32 -5.18 -17.82
N THR A 86 -18.25 -6.46 -17.47
CA THR A 86 -17.00 -7.23 -17.46
C THR A 86 -16.76 -7.91 -18.80
N TYR A 87 -15.58 -7.71 -19.36
CA TYR A 87 -15.03 -8.34 -20.55
C TYR A 87 -13.98 -9.37 -20.10
N PRO A 88 -14.39 -10.63 -19.85
CA PRO A 88 -13.46 -11.67 -19.45
C PRO A 88 -12.53 -12.04 -20.61
N LEU A 89 -11.23 -12.08 -20.35
CA LEU A 89 -10.20 -12.48 -21.29
C LEU A 89 -9.71 -13.89 -20.97
N THR A 90 -9.51 -14.68 -22.02
CA THR A 90 -8.82 -15.98 -21.95
C THR A 90 -7.41 -15.93 -22.55
N ALA A 91 -7.05 -14.80 -23.16
CA ALA A 91 -5.73 -14.49 -23.70
C ALA A 91 -5.56 -12.96 -23.76
N PRO A 92 -4.31 -12.44 -23.71
CA PRO A 92 -4.05 -11.02 -23.88
C PRO A 92 -4.55 -10.49 -25.24
N ILE A 93 -4.93 -9.21 -25.28
CA ILE A 93 -5.21 -8.48 -26.52
C ILE A 93 -3.93 -7.75 -26.94
N THR A 94 -3.35 -8.14 -28.07
CA THR A 94 -2.16 -7.50 -28.61
C THR A 94 -2.53 -6.36 -29.56
N PHE A 95 -2.00 -5.17 -29.31
CA PHE A 95 -2.07 -4.00 -30.18
C PHE A 95 -0.71 -3.79 -30.84
N GLY A 96 -0.62 -4.05 -32.15
CA GLY A 96 0.61 -3.91 -32.91
C GLY A 96 0.59 -2.73 -33.87
N THR A 97 1.57 -2.69 -34.78
CA THR A 97 1.66 -1.68 -35.85
C THR A 97 0.41 -1.59 -36.72
N SER A 98 -0.30 -2.71 -36.90
CA SER A 98 -1.56 -2.75 -37.65
C SER A 98 -2.72 -2.05 -36.94
N ASP A 99 -2.59 -1.76 -35.65
CA ASP A 99 -3.61 -1.07 -34.86
C ASP A 99 -3.38 0.44 -34.78
N SER A 100 -2.20 0.90 -35.21
CA SER A 100 -1.79 2.29 -35.12
C SER A 100 -2.71 3.24 -35.88
N GLY A 101 -2.77 4.49 -35.40
CA GLY A 101 -3.34 5.59 -36.17
C GLY A 101 -2.52 5.92 -37.42
N THR A 102 -3.16 6.47 -38.46
CA THR A 102 -2.48 6.92 -39.69
C THR A 102 -2.87 8.34 -40.05
N ASN A 103 -2.11 8.99 -40.94
CA ASN A 103 -2.36 10.35 -41.43
C ASN A 103 -2.50 11.43 -40.33
N GLY A 104 -1.85 11.22 -39.18
CA GLY A 104 -1.92 12.15 -38.03
C GLY A 104 -3.15 11.98 -37.14
N HIS A 105 -3.92 10.90 -37.33
CA HIS A 105 -5.09 10.56 -36.51
C HIS A 105 -4.77 9.45 -35.51
N THR A 106 -5.66 9.29 -34.53
CA THR A 106 -5.51 8.38 -33.39
C THR A 106 -6.60 7.32 -33.37
N VAL A 107 -6.28 6.12 -32.89
CA VAL A 107 -7.28 5.10 -32.51
C VAL A 107 -7.49 5.13 -30.98
N ILE A 108 -8.74 5.31 -30.56
CA ILE A 108 -9.11 5.57 -29.17
C ILE A 108 -10.03 4.45 -28.68
N TYR A 109 -9.65 3.77 -27.60
CA TYR A 109 -10.50 2.85 -26.85
C TYR A 109 -10.94 3.53 -25.56
N GLN A 110 -12.24 3.71 -25.37
CA GLN A 110 -12.75 4.48 -24.24
C GLN A 110 -14.00 3.90 -23.61
N ALA A 111 -14.23 4.22 -22.34
CA ALA A 111 -15.52 4.03 -21.69
C ALA A 111 -16.62 4.85 -22.40
N TYR A 112 -17.75 4.20 -22.65
CA TYR A 112 -18.91 4.86 -23.25
C TYR A 112 -19.69 5.63 -22.18
N ASN A 113 -19.83 6.95 -22.37
CA ASN A 113 -20.77 7.79 -21.61
C ASN A 113 -20.66 7.68 -20.08
N GLY A 114 -19.42 7.56 -19.56
CA GLY A 114 -19.14 7.44 -18.13
C GLY A 114 -19.45 6.06 -17.52
N GLU A 115 -19.79 5.07 -18.33
CA GLU A 115 -19.95 3.69 -17.88
C GLU A 115 -18.60 3.06 -17.48
N THR A 116 -18.62 1.92 -16.77
CA THR A 116 -17.41 1.26 -16.26
C THR A 116 -17.16 -0.05 -17.00
N PRO A 117 -16.40 -0.04 -18.10
CA PRO A 117 -15.92 -1.26 -18.73
C PRO A 117 -14.78 -1.88 -17.90
N VAL A 118 -14.89 -3.17 -17.59
CA VAL A 118 -13.87 -3.92 -16.83
C VAL A 118 -13.26 -5.00 -17.70
N ILE A 119 -12.03 -4.79 -18.16
CA ILE A 119 -11.23 -5.84 -18.81
C ILE A 119 -10.64 -6.72 -17.70
N SER A 120 -10.99 -8.00 -17.70
CA SER A 120 -10.65 -8.91 -16.59
C SER A 120 -9.97 -10.18 -17.06
N GLY A 121 -8.91 -10.60 -16.38
CA GLY A 121 -8.30 -11.93 -16.50
C GLY A 121 -8.88 -12.96 -15.51
N GLY A 122 -9.91 -12.56 -14.76
CA GLY A 122 -10.58 -13.35 -13.72
C GLY A 122 -11.53 -14.39 -14.29
N LYS A 123 -11.49 -15.57 -13.67
CA LYS A 123 -12.42 -16.66 -13.90
C LYS A 123 -13.28 -16.87 -12.65
N ALA A 124 -14.59 -16.95 -12.85
CA ALA A 124 -15.52 -17.23 -11.78
C ALA A 124 -15.31 -18.64 -11.20
N VAL A 125 -15.19 -18.74 -9.88
CA VAL A 125 -15.18 -20.00 -9.15
C VAL A 125 -16.58 -20.26 -8.59
N THR A 126 -17.19 -21.38 -8.97
CA THR A 126 -18.58 -21.72 -8.66
C THR A 126 -18.68 -23.14 -8.11
N GLY A 127 -19.86 -23.53 -7.63
CA GLY A 127 -20.09 -24.88 -7.10
C GLY A 127 -19.55 -25.08 -5.67
N TRP A 128 -19.54 -24.02 -4.87
CA TRP A 128 -19.10 -24.05 -3.49
C TRP A 128 -19.95 -24.99 -2.63
N THR A 129 -19.27 -25.83 -1.84
CA THR A 129 -19.89 -26.74 -0.86
C THR A 129 -19.17 -26.61 0.48
N ALA A 130 -19.90 -26.80 1.58
CA ALA A 130 -19.30 -26.76 2.91
C ALA A 130 -18.26 -27.88 3.08
N ALA A 131 -17.17 -27.56 3.77
CA ALA A 131 -16.12 -28.46 4.21
C ALA A 131 -16.02 -28.44 5.76
N SER A 132 -14.96 -29.02 6.32
CA SER A 132 -14.70 -29.01 7.77
C SER A 132 -14.35 -27.60 8.29
N ASN A 133 -14.40 -27.39 9.61
CA ASN A 133 -13.88 -26.19 10.28
C ASN A 133 -14.43 -24.83 9.80
N GLY A 134 -15.63 -24.82 9.21
CA GLY A 134 -16.26 -23.61 8.67
C GLY A 134 -15.75 -23.20 7.29
N GLU A 135 -14.92 -24.04 6.66
CA GLU A 135 -14.44 -23.85 5.30
C GLU A 135 -15.51 -24.19 4.26
N TYR A 136 -15.32 -23.68 3.05
CA TYR A 136 -16.03 -24.06 1.84
C TYR A 136 -15.02 -24.45 0.78
N LYS A 137 -15.42 -25.33 -0.14
CA LYS A 137 -14.57 -25.77 -1.25
C LYS A 137 -15.29 -25.81 -2.57
N ALA A 138 -14.53 -25.62 -3.65
CA ALA A 138 -15.00 -25.69 -5.03
C ALA A 138 -13.94 -26.34 -5.94
N SER A 139 -14.38 -27.02 -7.00
CA SER A 139 -13.45 -27.57 -8.00
C SER A 139 -12.92 -26.47 -8.90
N VAL A 140 -11.61 -26.46 -9.14
CA VAL A 140 -10.93 -25.51 -10.03
C VAL A 140 -10.22 -26.20 -11.20
N GLY A 141 -10.29 -27.53 -11.28
CA GLY A 141 -9.58 -28.32 -12.28
C GLY A 141 -8.07 -28.14 -12.13
N SER A 142 -7.35 -28.02 -13.24
CA SER A 142 -5.90 -27.82 -13.23
C SER A 142 -5.46 -26.37 -12.96
N LEU A 143 -6.37 -25.48 -12.55
CA LEU A 143 -6.01 -24.10 -12.25
C LEU A 143 -5.22 -24.02 -10.95
N ASP A 144 -4.18 -23.20 -10.99
CA ASP A 144 -3.40 -22.76 -9.84
C ASP A 144 -3.31 -21.22 -9.93
N PHE A 145 -3.29 -20.55 -8.80
CA PHE A 145 -3.32 -19.10 -8.71
C PHE A 145 -2.84 -18.64 -7.33
N ARG A 146 -2.20 -17.46 -7.30
CA ARG A 146 -1.70 -16.85 -6.06
C ARG A 146 -2.66 -15.87 -5.40
N GLN A 147 -3.68 -15.40 -6.13
CA GLN A 147 -4.67 -14.44 -5.63
C GLN A 147 -6.08 -14.99 -5.83
N LEU A 148 -6.99 -14.67 -4.91
CA LEU A 148 -8.41 -14.95 -5.00
C LEU A 148 -9.18 -13.71 -4.56
N TYR A 149 -10.25 -13.35 -5.25
CA TYR A 149 -11.06 -12.17 -4.91
C TYR A 149 -12.49 -12.60 -4.59
N VAL A 150 -12.99 -12.19 -3.43
CA VAL A 150 -14.31 -12.54 -2.89
C VAL A 150 -15.10 -11.26 -2.71
N ASN A 151 -16.20 -11.11 -3.47
CA ASN A 151 -16.96 -9.86 -3.60
C ASN A 151 -16.09 -8.62 -3.93
N GLY A 152 -15.01 -8.83 -4.70
CA GLY A 152 -14.08 -7.77 -5.10
C GLY A 152 -13.01 -7.43 -4.05
N VAL A 153 -12.98 -8.13 -2.90
CA VAL A 153 -11.95 -7.99 -1.88
C VAL A 153 -10.93 -9.12 -2.02
N ARG A 154 -9.64 -8.80 -2.05
CA ARG A 154 -8.54 -9.79 -2.06
C ARG A 154 -8.65 -10.69 -0.83
N ALA A 155 -8.61 -12.01 -1.04
CA ALA A 155 -8.51 -13.01 0.03
C ALA A 155 -7.03 -13.27 0.35
N THR A 156 -6.76 -13.67 1.58
CA THR A 156 -5.40 -13.96 2.05
C THR A 156 -5.01 -15.36 1.62
N ARG A 157 -3.87 -15.53 0.96
CA ARG A 157 -3.33 -16.87 0.72
C ARG A 157 -2.93 -17.45 2.08
N ALA A 158 -3.47 -18.62 2.44
CA ALA A 158 -3.34 -19.17 3.78
C ALA A 158 -1.88 -19.22 4.24
N ARG A 159 -1.59 -18.62 5.41
CA ARG A 159 -0.21 -18.41 5.89
C ARG A 159 -0.06 -18.66 7.40
N PHE A 160 1.17 -18.95 7.81
CA PHE A 160 1.56 -19.18 9.20
C PHE A 160 2.88 -18.47 9.54
N PRO A 161 2.92 -17.61 10.58
CA PRO A 161 1.77 -17.22 11.39
C PRO A 161 0.82 -16.33 10.58
N ASP A 162 -0.37 -16.11 11.15
CA ASP A 162 -1.44 -15.35 10.50
C ASP A 162 -1.03 -13.87 10.29
N VAL A 163 -1.73 -13.17 9.39
CA VAL A 163 -1.43 -11.77 8.99
C VAL A 163 -1.30 -10.84 10.21
N GLY A 164 -0.35 -9.92 10.13
CA GLY A 164 -0.03 -8.96 11.19
C GLY A 164 0.92 -9.53 12.26
N THR A 165 1.50 -10.70 12.02
CA THR A 165 2.53 -11.36 12.83
C THR A 165 3.53 -11.99 11.88
N ASP A 166 4.83 -11.93 12.18
CA ASP A 166 5.87 -12.61 11.42
C ASP A 166 6.84 -13.28 12.37
N PHE A 167 7.33 -14.45 11.99
CA PHE A 167 8.46 -15.05 12.67
C PHE A 167 9.76 -14.33 12.34
N GLN A 168 10.83 -14.73 13.03
CA GLN A 168 12.15 -14.18 12.84
C GLN A 168 13.13 -15.30 12.50
N LEU A 169 13.97 -15.06 11.48
CA LEU A 169 15.03 -15.98 11.12
C LEU A 169 16.05 -16.09 12.26
N GLN A 170 16.31 -17.32 12.72
CA GLN A 170 17.25 -17.57 13.82
C GLN A 170 18.71 -17.63 13.33
N GLY A 171 18.90 -17.94 12.05
CA GLY A 171 20.20 -17.90 11.41
C GLY A 171 20.23 -18.61 10.06
N SER A 172 21.41 -18.68 9.48
CA SER A 172 21.66 -19.42 8.25
C SER A 172 23.01 -20.14 8.29
N ASP A 173 23.17 -21.15 7.43
CA ASP A 173 24.42 -21.85 7.16
C ASP A 173 24.62 -21.86 5.65
N LYS A 174 25.40 -20.89 5.13
CA LYS A 174 25.60 -20.73 3.68
C LYS A 174 26.27 -21.95 3.03
N PRO A 175 27.37 -22.53 3.58
CA PRO A 175 27.99 -23.72 3.01
C PRO A 175 27.03 -24.91 2.85
N ASN A 176 26.15 -25.13 3.84
CA ASN A 176 25.20 -26.23 3.82
C ASN A 176 23.82 -25.84 3.26
N LYS A 177 23.64 -24.58 2.83
CA LYS A 177 22.39 -24.02 2.28
C LYS A 177 21.18 -24.22 3.21
N LEU A 178 21.36 -23.90 4.49
CA LEU A 178 20.32 -24.04 5.52
C LEU A 178 19.83 -22.68 6.00
N LEU A 179 18.52 -22.56 6.19
CA LEU A 179 17.87 -21.53 6.99
C LEU A 179 17.48 -22.14 8.34
N LYS A 180 17.57 -21.36 9.42
CA LYS A 180 17.28 -21.81 10.79
C LYS A 180 16.09 -21.05 11.35
N VAL A 181 15.10 -21.80 11.84
CA VAL A 181 13.91 -21.29 12.51
C VAL A 181 13.73 -22.02 13.85
N LEU A 182 12.82 -21.57 14.71
CA LEU A 182 12.52 -22.32 15.93
C LEU A 182 11.80 -23.62 15.58
N SER A 183 12.09 -24.71 16.29
CA SER A 183 11.41 -25.99 16.05
C SER A 183 9.90 -25.93 16.33
N SER A 184 9.44 -24.97 17.14
CA SER A 184 8.01 -24.70 17.39
C SER A 184 7.29 -24.08 16.19
N GLN A 185 8.01 -23.47 15.25
CA GLN A 185 7.47 -22.72 14.12
C GLN A 185 7.30 -23.57 12.86
N VAL A 186 7.67 -24.84 12.92
CA VAL A 186 7.61 -25.76 11.78
C VAL A 186 6.92 -27.06 12.16
N SER A 187 6.34 -27.71 11.16
CA SER A 187 5.77 -29.05 11.26
C SER A 187 5.96 -29.80 9.95
N ASN A 188 5.54 -31.05 9.92
CA ASN A 188 5.52 -31.85 8.70
C ASN A 188 4.25 -31.51 7.90
N TRP A 189 4.23 -30.34 7.26
CA TRP A 189 3.10 -29.90 6.45
C TRP A 189 2.93 -30.74 5.19
N ASP A 190 1.68 -30.96 4.81
CA ASP A 190 1.32 -31.67 3.59
C ASP A 190 1.81 -30.90 2.36
N GLN A 191 2.21 -31.68 1.34
CA GLN A 191 2.79 -31.14 0.10
C GLN A 191 3.95 -30.16 0.36
N LEU A 192 4.84 -30.45 1.33
CA LEU A 192 5.92 -29.56 1.77
C LEU A 192 6.67 -28.81 0.66
N SER A 193 6.90 -29.44 -0.51
CA SER A 193 7.56 -28.79 -1.64
C SER A 193 6.79 -27.64 -2.31
N LYS A 194 5.51 -27.48 -1.97
CA LYS A 194 4.62 -26.39 -2.37
C LYS A 194 4.49 -25.30 -1.31
N VAL A 195 4.89 -25.57 -0.07
CA VAL A 195 4.96 -24.55 0.97
C VAL A 195 6.05 -23.56 0.60
N GLU A 196 5.74 -22.28 0.70
CA GLU A 196 6.66 -21.18 0.42
C GLU A 196 7.00 -20.47 1.74
N MET A 197 8.28 -20.16 1.95
CA MET A 197 8.71 -19.22 2.98
C MET A 197 8.86 -17.84 2.32
N MET A 198 8.06 -16.87 2.74
CA MET A 198 8.34 -15.46 2.48
C MET A 198 9.38 -15.00 3.50
N LEU A 199 10.52 -14.50 3.04
CA LEU A 199 11.63 -14.04 3.87
C LEU A 199 12.07 -12.65 3.43
N GLU A 200 12.02 -11.68 4.36
CA GLU A 200 12.49 -10.32 4.11
C GLU A 200 14.03 -10.21 4.26
N THR A 201 14.65 -9.53 3.32
CA THR A 201 16.07 -9.23 3.25
C THR A 201 16.27 -7.76 2.87
N GLN A 202 16.57 -6.91 3.87
CA GLN A 202 16.76 -5.47 3.71
C GLN A 202 15.64 -4.78 2.89
N TRP A 203 15.92 -4.38 1.66
CA TRP A 203 15.02 -3.66 0.75
C TRP A 203 14.16 -4.56 -0.13
N GLY A 204 14.21 -5.88 0.07
CA GLY A 204 13.42 -6.81 -0.71
C GLY A 204 13.04 -8.05 0.07
N GLU A 205 12.36 -8.94 -0.60
CA GLU A 205 11.78 -10.16 -0.07
C GLU A 205 12.09 -11.35 -0.99
N SER A 206 11.91 -12.55 -0.46
CA SER A 206 12.08 -13.79 -1.22
C SER A 206 10.96 -14.77 -0.91
N TYR A 207 10.36 -15.35 -1.95
CA TYR A 207 9.47 -16.50 -1.86
C TYR A 207 10.26 -17.77 -2.17
N LEU A 208 10.52 -18.55 -1.12
CA LEU A 208 11.43 -19.70 -1.15
C LEU A 208 10.64 -20.99 -0.96
N ARG A 209 10.58 -21.85 -1.98
CA ARG A 209 9.88 -23.13 -1.84
C ARG A 209 10.67 -24.09 -0.98
N LEU A 210 9.99 -24.74 -0.04
CA LEU A 210 10.66 -25.66 0.88
C LEU A 210 11.06 -26.96 0.19
N LYS A 211 12.10 -27.61 0.72
CA LYS A 211 12.59 -28.91 0.25
C LYS A 211 12.60 -29.94 1.36
N SER A 212 13.10 -29.59 2.54
CA SER A 212 13.05 -30.45 3.72
C SER A 212 13.14 -29.66 5.01
N ILE A 213 12.62 -30.23 6.09
CA ILE A 213 12.76 -29.71 7.45
C ILE A 213 13.40 -30.81 8.31
N SER A 214 14.39 -30.45 9.12
CA SER A 214 14.96 -31.34 10.14
C SER A 214 15.11 -30.60 11.46
N SER A 215 14.42 -31.07 12.49
CA SER A 215 14.44 -30.46 13.82
C SER A 215 15.42 -31.18 14.74
N ALA A 216 16.28 -30.44 15.41
CA ALA A 216 17.22 -30.97 16.41
C ALA A 216 17.34 -29.98 17.58
N GLY A 217 16.73 -30.33 18.73
CA GLY A 217 16.63 -29.42 19.86
C GLY A 217 15.61 -28.30 19.60
N GLY A 218 15.91 -27.06 20.05
CA GLY A 218 15.01 -25.91 19.88
C GLY A 218 15.02 -25.26 18.49
N ILE A 219 15.90 -25.71 17.57
CA ILE A 219 16.10 -25.13 16.24
C ILE A 219 15.82 -26.17 15.15
N ALA A 220 15.12 -25.76 14.11
CA ALA A 220 14.91 -26.54 12.90
C ALA A 220 15.74 -25.98 11.74
N ASN A 221 16.41 -26.88 11.01
CA ASN A 221 17.04 -26.55 9.75
C ASN A 221 16.02 -26.75 8.63
N VAL A 222 15.84 -25.71 7.82
CA VAL A 222 15.00 -25.69 6.63
C VAL A 222 15.91 -25.64 5.42
N THR A 223 15.73 -26.58 4.49
CA THR A 223 16.31 -26.49 3.14
C THR A 223 15.25 -26.02 2.17
N ILE A 224 15.69 -25.25 1.17
CA ILE A 224 14.85 -24.72 0.09
C ILE A 224 15.22 -25.41 -1.24
N GLN A 225 14.38 -25.26 -2.26
CA GLN A 225 14.63 -25.86 -3.56
C GLN A 225 15.93 -25.35 -4.21
N ASP A 226 16.52 -26.17 -5.08
CA ASP A 226 17.91 -26.00 -5.52
C ASP A 226 18.13 -24.73 -6.35
N HIS A 227 17.11 -24.28 -7.10
CA HIS A 227 17.17 -23.05 -7.89
C HIS A 227 17.34 -21.84 -6.97
N GLU A 228 16.41 -21.66 -6.03
CA GLU A 228 16.41 -20.57 -5.05
C GLU A 228 17.64 -20.64 -4.14
N ALA A 229 18.05 -21.85 -3.73
CA ALA A 229 19.27 -22.04 -2.96
C ALA A 229 20.55 -21.68 -3.73
N GLY A 230 20.53 -21.82 -5.06
CA GLY A 230 21.60 -21.39 -5.96
C GLY A 230 21.75 -19.87 -6.03
N ILE A 231 20.71 -19.12 -5.68
CA ILE A 231 20.69 -17.66 -5.72
C ILE A 231 20.90 -17.08 -4.31
N LEU A 232 20.03 -17.42 -3.36
CA LEU A 232 20.01 -16.84 -2.01
C LEU A 232 21.36 -16.95 -1.29
N PHE A 233 21.98 -18.13 -1.36
CA PHE A 233 23.22 -18.40 -0.63
C PHE A 233 24.47 -17.93 -1.38
N GLN A 234 24.34 -17.52 -2.64
CA GLN A 234 25.44 -16.97 -3.44
C GLN A 234 25.42 -15.44 -3.46
N ARG A 235 24.25 -14.80 -3.55
CA ARG A 235 24.17 -13.34 -3.60
C ARG A 235 24.60 -12.69 -2.27
N PRO A 236 25.43 -11.64 -2.30
CA PRO A 236 25.77 -10.87 -1.10
C PRO A 236 24.69 -9.85 -0.71
N TRP A 237 23.93 -9.36 -1.69
CA TRP A 237 22.88 -8.35 -1.53
C TRP A 237 21.57 -8.78 -2.20
N PRO A 238 20.40 -8.38 -1.65
CA PRO A 238 20.22 -7.85 -0.30
C PRO A 238 20.68 -8.83 0.79
N GLN A 239 21.06 -8.31 1.96
CA GLN A 239 21.66 -9.12 3.02
C GLN A 239 20.65 -10.05 3.70
N LEU A 240 20.99 -11.33 3.72
CA LEU A 240 20.38 -12.32 4.59
C LEU A 240 20.89 -12.13 6.02
N SER A 241 20.01 -11.71 6.92
CA SER A 241 20.35 -11.41 8.31
C SER A 241 19.52 -12.24 9.29
N ASN A 242 20.07 -12.46 10.48
CA ASN A 242 19.27 -12.95 11.59
C ASN A 242 18.19 -11.90 11.94
N ASN A 243 17.09 -12.34 12.53
CA ASN A 243 15.93 -11.51 12.89
C ASN A 243 15.17 -10.91 11.70
N SER A 244 15.53 -11.27 10.46
CA SER A 244 14.72 -11.02 9.27
C SER A 244 13.29 -11.57 9.46
N PRO A 245 12.25 -10.75 9.23
CA PRO A 245 10.87 -11.21 9.23
C PRO A 245 10.64 -12.34 8.22
N LEU A 246 9.87 -13.34 8.61
CA LEU A 246 9.45 -14.42 7.74
C LEU A 246 8.07 -14.97 8.10
N HIS A 247 7.42 -15.59 7.13
CA HIS A 247 6.28 -16.47 7.35
C HIS A 247 6.26 -17.59 6.31
N PHE A 248 5.42 -18.59 6.53
CA PHE A 248 5.14 -19.67 5.61
C PHE A 248 3.77 -19.49 4.98
N GLU A 249 3.60 -19.87 3.73
CA GLU A 249 2.32 -19.81 3.04
C GLU A 249 2.07 -21.06 2.20
N ASN A 250 0.83 -21.22 1.72
CA ASN A 250 0.42 -22.25 0.78
C ASN A 250 0.37 -23.68 1.36
N ALA A 251 -0.19 -23.84 2.56
CA ALA A 251 -0.56 -25.13 3.13
C ALA A 251 -2.02 -25.12 3.58
N HIS A 252 -2.71 -26.27 3.52
CA HIS A 252 -4.10 -26.35 3.99
C HIS A 252 -4.17 -26.17 5.51
N GLU A 253 -3.14 -26.61 6.23
CA GLU A 253 -3.00 -26.49 7.68
C GLU A 253 -2.91 -25.04 8.17
N PHE A 254 -2.62 -24.11 7.26
CA PHE A 254 -2.61 -22.67 7.57
C PHE A 254 -3.99 -22.04 7.40
N LEU A 255 -4.98 -22.74 6.81
CA LEU A 255 -6.32 -22.21 6.58
C LEU A 255 -7.12 -22.21 7.88
N ASN A 256 -6.87 -21.22 8.74
CA ASN A 256 -7.41 -21.13 10.09
C ASN A 256 -8.21 -19.85 10.33
N GLU A 257 -8.05 -18.81 9.51
CA GLU A 257 -8.69 -17.52 9.72
C GLU A 257 -9.72 -17.14 8.63
N PRO A 258 -10.81 -16.42 8.97
CA PRO A 258 -11.75 -15.91 7.98
C PRO A 258 -11.07 -15.01 6.94
N GLY A 259 -11.38 -15.23 5.67
CA GLY A 259 -10.79 -14.53 4.54
C GLY A 259 -9.60 -15.25 3.90
N GLU A 260 -9.15 -16.36 4.47
CA GLU A 260 -8.05 -17.15 3.90
C GLU A 260 -8.50 -18.17 2.84
N PHE A 261 -7.62 -18.48 1.89
CA PHE A 261 -7.82 -19.53 0.89
C PHE A 261 -6.58 -20.41 0.67
N TYR A 262 -6.80 -21.64 0.21
CA TYR A 262 -5.76 -22.59 -0.18
C TYR A 262 -6.15 -23.35 -1.46
N VAL A 263 -5.22 -23.53 -2.40
CA VAL A 263 -5.44 -24.31 -3.62
C VAL A 263 -4.72 -25.65 -3.52
N ASP A 264 -5.49 -26.72 -3.39
CA ASP A 264 -4.97 -28.08 -3.49
C ASP A 264 -4.87 -28.48 -4.96
N THR A 265 -3.69 -28.31 -5.53
CA THR A 265 -3.43 -28.66 -6.94
C THR A 265 -3.51 -30.17 -7.21
N ALA A 266 -3.25 -31.01 -6.20
CA ALA A 266 -3.39 -32.47 -6.33
C ALA A 266 -4.86 -32.89 -6.34
N ALA A 267 -5.69 -32.27 -5.50
CA ALA A 267 -7.14 -32.50 -5.46
C ALA A 267 -7.94 -31.63 -6.45
N GLN A 268 -7.29 -30.73 -7.20
CA GLN A 268 -7.93 -29.81 -8.15
C GLN A 268 -9.06 -28.98 -7.51
N THR A 269 -8.83 -28.56 -6.27
CA THR A 269 -9.85 -27.97 -5.38
C THR A 269 -9.30 -26.73 -4.69
N VAL A 270 -10.08 -25.66 -4.64
CA VAL A 270 -9.81 -24.51 -3.78
C VAL A 270 -10.65 -24.61 -2.52
N TYR A 271 -10.04 -24.28 -1.38
CA TYR A 271 -10.66 -24.14 -0.07
C TYR A 271 -10.65 -22.67 0.33
N TYR A 272 -11.71 -22.21 0.99
CA TYR A 272 -11.88 -20.85 1.43
C TYR A 272 -12.62 -20.82 2.78
N LYS A 273 -12.15 -20.01 3.72
CA LYS A 273 -12.84 -19.77 4.99
C LYS A 273 -13.57 -18.43 4.91
N PRO A 274 -14.91 -18.39 4.83
CA PRO A 274 -15.63 -17.13 4.57
C PRO A 274 -15.49 -16.11 5.69
N ARG A 275 -15.41 -14.84 5.32
CA ARG A 275 -15.48 -13.72 6.27
C ARG A 275 -16.88 -13.60 6.87
N PRO A 276 -17.02 -13.02 8.07
CA PRO A 276 -18.32 -12.67 8.61
C PRO A 276 -19.17 -11.86 7.61
N GLY A 277 -20.40 -12.31 7.36
CA GLY A 277 -21.33 -11.68 6.41
C GLY A 277 -21.26 -12.22 4.98
N GLU A 278 -20.25 -13.01 4.61
CA GLU A 278 -20.19 -13.64 3.29
C GLU A 278 -21.10 -14.86 3.20
N ASN A 279 -22.12 -14.78 2.35
CA ASN A 279 -22.98 -15.92 2.04
C ASN A 279 -22.47 -16.64 0.79
N MET A 280 -21.88 -17.82 1.00
CA MET A 280 -21.26 -18.63 -0.06
C MET A 280 -22.23 -19.09 -1.17
N SER A 281 -23.55 -18.97 -0.98
CA SER A 281 -24.53 -19.24 -2.05
C SER A 281 -24.74 -18.07 -3.03
N THR A 282 -24.34 -16.86 -2.65
CA THR A 282 -24.55 -15.62 -3.44
C THR A 282 -23.27 -14.84 -3.70
N VAL A 283 -22.16 -15.24 -3.09
CA VAL A 283 -20.85 -14.59 -3.21
C VAL A 283 -20.33 -14.65 -4.64
N SER A 284 -19.65 -13.59 -5.08
CA SER A 284 -18.86 -13.61 -6.32
C SER A 284 -17.42 -13.95 -5.99
N VAL A 285 -16.88 -15.04 -6.54
CA VAL A 285 -15.47 -15.41 -6.37
C VAL A 285 -14.76 -15.45 -7.71
N GLN A 286 -13.64 -14.73 -7.83
CA GLN A 286 -12.85 -14.63 -9.05
C GLN A 286 -11.40 -15.07 -8.79
N ALA A 287 -10.91 -16.00 -9.60
CA ALA A 287 -9.51 -16.42 -9.63
C ALA A 287 -8.85 -15.90 -10.92
N PRO A 288 -7.79 -15.08 -10.85
CA PRO A 288 -7.09 -14.55 -12.03
C PRO A 288 -6.31 -15.65 -12.76
N THR A 289 -6.25 -15.55 -14.09
CA THR A 289 -5.65 -16.58 -14.95
C THR A 289 -4.63 -16.07 -15.96
N LEU A 290 -4.52 -14.75 -16.14
CA LEU A 290 -3.64 -14.13 -17.13
C LEU A 290 -2.63 -13.18 -16.46
N PRO A 291 -1.37 -13.13 -16.90
CA PRO A 291 -0.42 -12.13 -16.42
C PRO A 291 -0.60 -10.76 -17.06
N THR A 292 -1.13 -10.72 -18.29
CA THR A 292 -1.28 -9.50 -19.08
C THR A 292 -2.65 -9.50 -19.75
N LEU A 293 -3.32 -8.36 -19.72
CA LEU A 293 -4.59 -8.14 -20.39
C LEU A 293 -4.36 -7.48 -21.75
N PHE A 294 -3.65 -6.35 -21.78
CA PHE A 294 -3.33 -5.62 -23.02
C PHE A 294 -1.81 -5.57 -23.22
N ASP A 295 -1.36 -5.96 -24.42
CA ASP A 295 0.04 -5.95 -24.83
C ASP A 295 0.21 -5.04 -26.05
N ILE A 296 0.74 -3.84 -25.85
CA ILE A 296 0.93 -2.83 -26.90
C ILE A 296 2.37 -2.96 -27.41
N LYS A 297 2.56 -3.59 -28.57
CA LYS A 297 3.89 -3.92 -29.05
C LYS A 297 4.07 -3.80 -30.55
N GLY A 298 4.92 -2.85 -30.95
CA GLY A 298 5.41 -2.77 -32.32
C GLY A 298 6.28 -3.96 -32.69
N THR A 299 6.37 -4.27 -33.99
CA THR A 299 7.14 -5.44 -34.46
C THR A 299 8.63 -5.30 -34.19
N ASN A 300 9.14 -4.07 -34.13
CA ASN A 300 10.51 -3.71 -33.75
C ASN A 300 10.61 -2.18 -33.55
N LEU A 301 11.77 -1.67 -33.13
CA LEU A 301 12.04 -0.24 -32.94
C LEU A 301 11.88 0.65 -34.19
N GLY A 302 11.94 0.06 -35.40
CA GLY A 302 11.69 0.77 -36.66
C GLY A 302 10.25 0.70 -37.14
N SER A 303 9.38 -0.02 -36.43
CA SER A 303 7.96 -0.16 -36.74
C SER A 303 7.19 -0.28 -35.42
N PRO A 304 7.06 0.85 -34.68
CA PRO A 304 6.39 0.87 -33.39
C PRO A 304 4.87 0.78 -33.53
N ALA A 305 4.18 0.31 -32.49
CA ALA A 305 2.75 0.58 -32.33
C ALA A 305 2.58 2.05 -31.95
N HIS A 306 1.68 2.81 -32.56
CA HIS A 306 1.63 4.25 -32.32
C HIS A 306 0.26 4.89 -32.47
N ASP A 307 0.09 6.07 -31.86
CA ASP A 307 -1.15 6.86 -31.89
C ASP A 307 -2.36 6.06 -31.36
N LEU A 308 -2.18 5.45 -30.18
CA LEU A 308 -3.18 4.66 -29.46
C LEU A 308 -3.55 5.33 -28.14
N ARG A 309 -4.84 5.46 -27.83
CA ARG A 309 -5.30 6.01 -26.54
C ARG A 309 -6.27 5.06 -25.84
N PHE A 310 -6.09 4.88 -24.54
CA PHE A 310 -6.95 4.09 -23.67
C PHE A 310 -7.50 4.97 -22.55
N SER A 311 -8.82 5.10 -22.45
CA SER A 311 -9.46 6.08 -21.57
C SER A 311 -10.63 5.54 -20.76
N GLY A 312 -10.61 5.75 -19.44
CA GLY A 312 -11.72 5.37 -18.56
C GLY A 312 -11.94 3.86 -18.39
N ILE A 313 -10.95 3.03 -18.72
CA ILE A 313 -11.05 1.57 -18.69
C ILE A 313 -10.60 1.06 -17.31
N THR A 314 -11.34 0.09 -16.76
CA THR A 314 -10.85 -0.67 -15.60
C THR A 314 -10.15 -1.94 -16.08
N PHE A 315 -8.93 -2.15 -15.65
CA PHE A 315 -8.14 -3.36 -15.85
C PHE A 315 -8.08 -4.10 -14.52
N ALA A 316 -8.41 -5.40 -14.51
CA ALA A 316 -8.41 -6.16 -13.27
C ALA A 316 -8.06 -7.65 -13.40
N GLN A 317 -7.66 -8.23 -12.27
CA GLN A 317 -7.58 -9.68 -12.06
C GLN A 317 -6.56 -10.36 -12.96
N THR A 318 -5.30 -9.93 -12.83
CA THR A 318 -4.14 -10.64 -13.39
C THR A 318 -3.44 -11.48 -12.35
N THR A 319 -2.63 -12.45 -12.76
CA THR A 319 -1.84 -13.31 -11.86
C THR A 319 -0.41 -13.44 -12.36
N TRP A 320 0.51 -13.82 -11.47
CA TRP A 320 1.88 -14.13 -11.83
C TRP A 320 2.37 -15.33 -11.05
N MET A 321 2.66 -16.42 -11.77
CA MET A 321 2.95 -17.72 -11.16
C MET A 321 4.46 -18.01 -11.01
N GLU A 322 5.35 -17.10 -11.42
CA GLU A 322 6.80 -17.30 -11.31
C GLU A 322 7.25 -17.63 -9.88
N PRO A 323 6.77 -16.93 -8.82
CA PRO A 323 7.15 -17.26 -7.45
C PRO A 323 6.80 -18.70 -7.04
N THR A 324 5.65 -19.21 -7.48
CA THR A 324 5.22 -20.59 -7.20
C THR A 324 5.95 -21.62 -8.07
N ASN A 325 6.34 -21.23 -9.30
CA ASN A 325 6.96 -22.14 -10.26
C ASN A 325 8.48 -22.26 -10.09
N ASN A 326 9.16 -21.18 -9.71
CA ASN A 326 10.63 -21.10 -9.68
C ASN A 326 11.17 -20.43 -8.39
N GLY A 327 10.29 -20.02 -7.47
CA GLY A 327 10.67 -19.10 -6.40
C GLY A 327 10.77 -17.66 -6.93
N TYR A 328 10.95 -16.72 -6.01
CA TYR A 328 11.16 -15.32 -6.33
C TYR A 328 12.14 -14.74 -5.33
N LEU A 329 13.15 -14.02 -5.80
CA LEU A 329 14.11 -13.34 -4.96
C LEU A 329 14.28 -11.94 -5.50
N ASN A 330 13.71 -10.94 -4.81
CA ASN A 330 13.78 -9.55 -5.25
C ASN A 330 15.25 -9.09 -5.27
N GLY A 331 15.71 -8.59 -6.42
CA GLY A 331 16.99 -7.91 -6.57
C GLY A 331 16.87 -6.46 -6.10
N GLN A 332 15.96 -5.71 -6.73
CA GLN A 332 15.43 -4.41 -6.29
C GLN A 332 14.28 -3.97 -7.22
N GLY A 333 13.33 -3.15 -6.74
CA GLY A 333 12.24 -2.62 -7.57
C GLY A 333 11.31 -3.71 -8.14
N GLY A 334 11.24 -4.85 -7.46
CA GLY A 334 10.48 -6.01 -7.92
C GLY A 334 11.17 -6.86 -9.00
N ASN A 335 12.29 -6.39 -9.58
CA ASN A 335 13.06 -7.15 -10.57
C ASN A 335 13.75 -8.33 -9.87
N TYR A 336 13.44 -9.55 -10.30
CA TYR A 336 13.78 -10.77 -9.57
C TYR A 336 15.06 -11.42 -10.07
N ASN A 337 15.89 -11.95 -9.19
CA ASN A 337 17.11 -12.63 -9.60
C ASN A 337 16.81 -13.94 -10.36
N ILE A 338 17.46 -14.09 -11.51
CA ILE A 338 17.54 -15.32 -12.29
C ILE A 338 18.79 -16.12 -11.88
N SER A 339 19.90 -15.42 -11.63
CA SER A 339 21.14 -16.01 -11.12
C SER A 339 21.97 -14.95 -10.41
N ALA A 340 22.86 -15.41 -9.52
CA ALA A 340 23.79 -14.54 -8.81
C ALA A 340 25.07 -15.30 -8.44
N ASP A 341 26.15 -14.57 -8.18
CA ASP A 341 27.39 -15.11 -7.64
C ASP A 341 27.87 -14.37 -6.37
N ASN A 342 28.93 -14.89 -5.75
CA ASN A 342 29.51 -14.34 -4.52
C ASN A 342 30.24 -12.99 -4.75
N SER A 343 30.44 -12.58 -6.00
CA SER A 343 31.07 -11.31 -6.37
C SER A 343 30.04 -10.20 -6.59
N ASN A 344 28.76 -10.46 -6.28
CA ASN A 344 27.64 -9.57 -6.54
C ASN A 344 27.30 -9.38 -8.03
N ASN A 345 27.75 -10.27 -8.93
CA ASN A 345 27.20 -10.27 -10.28
C ASN A 345 25.81 -10.89 -10.21
N GLN A 346 24.78 -10.15 -10.59
CA GLN A 346 23.41 -10.64 -10.56
C GLN A 346 22.69 -10.36 -11.88
N TYR A 347 21.84 -11.29 -12.27
CA TYR A 347 21.02 -11.20 -13.48
C TYR A 347 19.57 -11.20 -13.05
N VAL A 348 18.76 -10.30 -13.60
CA VAL A 348 17.39 -10.09 -13.17
C VAL A 348 16.39 -10.27 -14.30
N GLY A 349 15.22 -10.79 -13.95
CA GLY A 349 14.02 -10.78 -14.77
C GLY A 349 13.09 -9.65 -14.34
N ARG A 350 12.16 -9.32 -15.23
CA ARG A 350 11.15 -8.29 -15.03
C ARG A 350 9.77 -8.93 -14.79
N PRO A 351 9.04 -8.56 -13.72
CA PRO A 351 7.67 -9.04 -13.53
C PRO A 351 6.76 -8.63 -14.70
N PRO A 352 5.73 -9.43 -15.05
CA PRO A 352 4.75 -9.02 -16.05
C PRO A 352 3.89 -7.87 -15.51
N ALA A 353 3.25 -7.14 -16.44
CA ALA A 353 2.26 -6.13 -16.11
C ALA A 353 0.88 -6.47 -16.68
N GLY A 354 -0.16 -6.02 -15.99
CA GLY A 354 -1.53 -6.17 -16.47
C GLY A 354 -1.79 -5.44 -17.78
N VAL A 355 -1.13 -4.29 -17.98
CA VAL A 355 -0.99 -3.64 -19.27
C VAL A 355 0.47 -3.33 -19.51
N GLN A 356 0.98 -3.62 -20.70
CA GLN A 356 2.39 -3.36 -21.04
C GLN A 356 2.53 -2.73 -22.42
N ALA A 357 3.56 -1.89 -22.60
CA ALA A 357 3.93 -1.31 -23.87
C ALA A 357 5.45 -1.38 -24.13
N ALA A 358 5.82 -1.76 -25.35
CA ALA A 358 7.19 -1.77 -25.83
C ALA A 358 7.23 -1.53 -27.35
N ASN A 359 8.29 -0.92 -27.87
CA ASN A 359 8.39 -0.48 -29.26
C ASN A 359 7.13 0.31 -29.65
N ALA A 360 6.88 1.41 -28.94
CA ALA A 360 5.62 2.13 -29.04
C ALA A 360 5.80 3.64 -28.95
N ASP A 361 5.06 4.41 -29.76
CA ASP A 361 5.15 5.88 -29.76
C ASP A 361 3.77 6.51 -29.57
N ARG A 362 3.66 7.60 -28.81
CA ARG A 362 2.40 8.35 -28.67
C ARG A 362 1.25 7.46 -28.19
N VAL A 363 1.51 6.65 -27.18
CA VAL A 363 0.50 5.84 -26.48
C VAL A 363 0.08 6.56 -25.21
N SER A 364 -1.23 6.66 -24.94
CA SER A 364 -1.71 7.30 -23.71
C SER A 364 -2.71 6.47 -22.92
N PHE A 365 -2.57 6.52 -21.60
CA PHE A 365 -3.49 5.95 -20.62
C PHE A 365 -4.07 7.08 -19.77
N THR A 366 -5.36 7.38 -19.95
CA THR A 366 -6.02 8.50 -19.26
C THR A 366 -7.24 8.07 -18.46
N GLY A 367 -7.33 8.44 -17.18
CA GLY A 367 -8.56 8.19 -16.41
C GLY A 367 -8.88 6.71 -16.16
N ASN A 368 -7.92 5.80 -16.38
CA ASN A 368 -8.11 4.36 -16.21
C ASN A 368 -8.03 3.96 -14.74
N THR A 369 -8.44 2.74 -14.44
CA THR A 369 -8.29 2.12 -13.13
C THR A 369 -7.59 0.78 -13.27
N PHE A 370 -6.47 0.61 -12.58
CA PHE A 370 -5.75 -0.65 -12.48
C PHE A 370 -5.94 -1.19 -11.08
N THR A 371 -6.48 -2.40 -10.96
CA THR A 371 -6.70 -3.01 -9.66
C THR A 371 -6.65 -4.52 -9.67
N GLN A 372 -6.45 -5.15 -8.53
CA GLN A 372 -6.46 -6.61 -8.40
C GLN A 372 -5.45 -7.26 -9.34
N MET A 373 -4.23 -6.69 -9.38
CA MET A 373 -3.16 -7.16 -10.27
C MET A 373 -2.22 -8.08 -9.51
N GLY A 374 -1.83 -9.18 -10.14
CA GLY A 374 -0.96 -10.19 -9.53
C GLY A 374 0.54 -9.93 -9.69
N ALA A 375 0.94 -8.82 -10.30
CA ALA A 375 2.31 -8.31 -10.39
C ALA A 375 2.28 -6.80 -10.63
N THR A 376 2.80 -6.30 -11.74
CA THR A 376 2.80 -4.86 -12.08
C THR A 376 1.46 -4.41 -12.66
N ALA A 377 1.03 -3.17 -12.39
CA ALA A 377 -0.22 -2.63 -12.94
C ALA A 377 -0.06 -2.21 -14.42
N LEU A 378 0.89 -1.30 -14.69
CA LEU A 378 1.21 -0.77 -16.02
C LEU A 378 2.72 -0.70 -16.22
N ASP A 379 3.22 -1.10 -17.39
CA ASP A 379 4.65 -1.08 -17.72
C ASP A 379 4.94 -0.49 -19.12
N LEU A 380 5.81 0.52 -19.18
CA LEU A 380 6.33 1.13 -20.42
C LEU A 380 7.83 0.82 -20.54
N SER A 381 8.20 -0.31 -21.12
CA SER A 381 9.47 -0.98 -20.78
C SER A 381 10.65 -0.72 -21.73
N HIS A 382 10.43 -0.62 -23.04
CA HIS A 382 11.50 -0.64 -24.04
C HIS A 382 11.09 0.13 -25.30
N GLY A 383 11.87 1.13 -25.72
CA GLY A 383 11.62 1.92 -26.92
C GLY A 383 10.23 2.54 -26.95
N VAL A 384 9.83 3.13 -25.82
CA VAL A 384 8.58 3.87 -25.68
C VAL A 384 8.86 5.36 -25.74
N HIS A 385 8.21 6.09 -26.64
CA HIS A 385 8.42 7.52 -26.81
C HIS A 385 7.15 8.35 -26.79
N ASP A 386 7.26 9.60 -26.37
CA ASP A 386 6.22 10.64 -26.47
C ASP A 386 4.86 10.17 -25.93
N SER A 387 4.87 9.42 -24.83
CA SER A 387 3.72 8.68 -24.28
C SER A 387 3.34 9.19 -22.89
N SER A 388 2.11 8.90 -22.45
CA SER A 388 1.62 9.44 -21.18
C SER A 388 0.72 8.51 -20.37
N VAL A 389 0.82 8.65 -19.05
CA VAL A 389 0.01 7.98 -18.04
C VAL A 389 -0.55 9.07 -17.13
N THR A 390 -1.79 9.48 -17.40
CA THR A 390 -2.38 10.67 -16.77
C THR A 390 -3.72 10.42 -16.09
N GLY A 391 -3.89 10.85 -14.84
CA GLY A 391 -5.21 10.83 -14.20
C GLY A 391 -5.73 9.43 -13.87
N ASN A 392 -4.87 8.43 -13.71
CA ASN A 392 -5.28 7.03 -13.47
C ASN A 392 -5.37 6.73 -11.97
N ILE A 393 -6.10 5.68 -11.62
CA ILE A 393 -6.11 5.09 -10.27
C ILE A 393 -5.41 3.74 -10.31
N VAL A 394 -4.47 3.52 -9.40
CA VAL A 394 -3.72 2.28 -9.27
C VAL A 394 -3.80 1.82 -7.82
N TYR A 395 -4.47 0.69 -7.56
CA TYR A 395 -4.65 0.18 -6.20
C TYR A 395 -4.91 -1.32 -6.13
N ASP A 396 -4.60 -1.97 -5.02
CA ASP A 396 -4.70 -3.44 -4.89
C ASP A 396 -3.76 -4.18 -5.85
N ILE A 397 -2.49 -3.79 -5.83
CA ILE A 397 -1.49 -4.30 -6.75
C ILE A 397 -0.52 -5.17 -5.98
N ALA A 398 -0.33 -6.41 -6.41
CA ALA A 398 0.59 -7.34 -5.75
C ALA A 398 2.04 -6.84 -5.80
N GLY A 399 2.46 -6.15 -6.87
CA GLY A 399 3.80 -5.58 -7.03
C GLY A 399 3.80 -4.09 -7.38
N ASN A 400 4.60 -3.70 -8.38
CA ASN A 400 4.78 -2.29 -8.77
C ASN A 400 3.49 -1.66 -9.32
N GLY A 401 3.28 -0.38 -9.02
CA GLY A 401 2.19 0.39 -9.63
C GLY A 401 2.44 0.63 -11.12
N ILE A 402 3.30 1.61 -11.43
CA ILE A 402 3.67 1.99 -12.80
C ILE A 402 5.18 1.77 -12.97
N MET A 403 5.58 0.98 -13.97
CA MET A 403 6.98 0.83 -14.35
C MET A 403 7.29 1.58 -15.64
N VAL A 404 8.48 2.20 -15.72
CA VAL A 404 8.93 2.94 -16.90
C VAL A 404 10.42 2.65 -17.16
N GLY A 405 10.79 2.45 -18.43
CA GLY A 405 12.18 2.27 -18.82
C GLY A 405 12.73 0.86 -18.60
N LYS A 406 13.97 0.70 -19.04
CA LYS A 406 14.74 -0.55 -18.97
C LYS A 406 15.50 -0.61 -17.64
N PHE A 407 15.66 -1.81 -17.09
CA PHE A 407 16.42 -2.04 -15.86
C PHE A 407 17.67 -2.84 -16.21
N SER A 408 17.48 -4.10 -16.61
CA SER A 408 18.50 -4.88 -17.30
C SER A 408 17.82 -5.91 -18.20
N ASP A 409 18.52 -6.36 -19.24
CA ASP A 409 18.12 -7.57 -19.94
C ASP A 409 18.45 -8.80 -19.08
N PRO A 410 17.66 -9.90 -19.18
CA PRO A 410 17.90 -11.13 -18.42
C PRO A 410 19.30 -11.75 -18.59
N THR A 411 19.98 -11.43 -19.69
CA THR A 411 21.32 -11.93 -20.01
C THR A 411 22.43 -10.94 -19.71
N VAL A 412 22.10 -9.75 -19.20
CA VAL A 412 23.03 -8.68 -18.87
C VAL A 412 23.07 -8.52 -17.35
N GLU A 413 24.29 -8.43 -16.83
CA GLU A 413 24.54 -8.25 -15.40
C GLU A 413 23.99 -6.88 -14.97
N MET A 414 23.23 -6.83 -13.88
CA MET A 414 22.37 -5.68 -13.55
C MET A 414 23.10 -4.40 -13.15
N HIS A 415 24.40 -4.46 -12.85
CA HIS A 415 25.26 -3.30 -12.58
C HIS A 415 26.02 -2.83 -13.83
N THR A 416 25.84 -3.49 -14.97
CA THR A 416 26.45 -3.06 -16.24
C THR A 416 25.85 -1.74 -16.70
N VAL A 417 26.72 -0.81 -17.12
CA VAL A 417 26.29 0.48 -17.68
C VAL A 417 25.44 0.26 -18.93
N TYR A 418 24.20 0.75 -18.90
CA TYR A 418 23.32 0.85 -20.05
C TYR A 418 23.38 2.27 -20.64
N ASN A 419 23.91 2.36 -21.86
CA ASN A 419 24.15 3.57 -22.63
C ASN A 419 24.14 3.24 -24.14
N PRO A 420 23.01 2.82 -24.70
CA PRO A 420 22.93 2.46 -26.12
C PRO A 420 23.27 3.66 -27.02
N PRO A 421 23.99 3.44 -28.14
CA PRO A 421 24.46 2.16 -28.68
C PRO A 421 25.83 1.73 -28.15
N THR A 422 26.36 2.40 -27.12
CA THR A 422 27.75 2.29 -26.68
C THR A 422 28.00 1.14 -25.70
N SER A 423 27.06 0.86 -24.79
CA SER A 423 27.19 -0.20 -23.78
C SER A 423 25.82 -0.68 -23.32
N PRO A 424 25.53 -1.99 -23.32
CA PRO A 424 26.21 -3.03 -24.09
C PRO A 424 26.38 -2.68 -25.58
N ALA A 425 27.51 -3.09 -26.17
CA ALA A 425 27.81 -2.75 -27.56
C ALA A 425 26.82 -3.43 -28.53
N GLY A 426 26.24 -2.65 -29.45
CA GLY A 426 25.32 -3.15 -30.48
C GLY A 426 23.83 -2.92 -30.21
N GLU A 427 23.48 -2.29 -29.09
CA GLU A 427 22.11 -1.80 -28.81
C GLU A 427 21.75 -0.58 -29.68
N ASP A 428 20.45 -0.25 -29.74
CA ASP A 428 19.91 0.85 -30.55
C ASP A 428 19.50 2.03 -29.66
N ALA A 429 19.88 3.27 -29.99
CA ALA A 429 19.51 4.44 -29.19
C ALA A 429 17.99 4.64 -29.04
N ARG A 430 17.19 4.11 -29.98
CA ARG A 430 15.72 4.13 -29.93
C ARG A 430 15.13 3.21 -28.86
N GLU A 431 15.95 2.39 -28.23
CA GLU A 431 15.53 1.53 -27.12
C GLU A 431 15.28 2.32 -25.83
N VAL A 432 15.96 3.46 -25.66
CA VAL A 432 15.81 4.30 -24.46
C VAL A 432 14.41 4.88 -24.42
N VAL A 433 13.68 4.57 -23.34
CA VAL A 433 12.38 5.19 -23.08
C VAL A 433 12.56 6.69 -22.85
N LYS A 434 11.86 7.50 -23.65
CA LYS A 434 12.09 8.95 -23.69
C LYS A 434 10.81 9.75 -23.82
N ASN A 435 10.77 10.94 -23.22
CA ASN A 435 9.63 11.87 -23.29
C ASN A 435 8.32 11.21 -22.78
N VAL A 436 8.41 10.47 -21.68
CA VAL A 436 7.25 9.86 -21.02
C VAL A 436 6.78 10.74 -19.87
N THR A 437 5.47 10.96 -19.78
CA THR A 437 4.85 11.74 -18.69
C THR A 437 3.97 10.85 -17.83
N VAL A 438 4.26 10.76 -16.54
CA VAL A 438 3.43 10.11 -15.51
C VAL A 438 2.90 11.21 -14.58
N LYS A 439 1.63 11.59 -14.78
CA LYS A 439 1.06 12.80 -14.17
C LYS A 439 -0.31 12.58 -13.54
N ASP A 440 -0.60 13.22 -12.40
CA ASP A 440 -1.94 13.23 -11.79
C ASP A 440 -2.51 11.83 -11.50
N ASN A 441 -1.67 10.84 -11.24
CA ASN A 441 -2.13 9.50 -10.88
C ASN A 441 -2.32 9.40 -9.37
N LEU A 442 -3.38 8.71 -8.95
CA LEU A 442 -3.61 8.29 -7.57
C LEU A 442 -3.14 6.84 -7.43
N ILE A 443 -2.09 6.61 -6.64
CA ILE A 443 -1.47 5.31 -6.44
C ILE A 443 -1.52 4.97 -4.95
N THR A 444 -2.12 3.86 -4.58
CA THR A 444 -2.21 3.47 -3.17
C THR A 444 -2.32 1.96 -3.02
N ARG A 445 -1.86 1.38 -1.92
CA ARG A 445 -2.03 -0.04 -1.62
C ARG A 445 -1.45 -0.93 -2.72
N ILE A 446 -0.15 -0.77 -2.92
CA ILE A 446 0.66 -1.56 -3.86
C ILE A 446 1.68 -2.39 -3.09
N GLY A 447 2.29 -3.38 -3.73
CA GLY A 447 3.20 -4.31 -3.05
C GLY A 447 2.49 -5.21 -2.05
N GLU A 448 1.20 -5.52 -2.28
CA GLU A 448 0.39 -6.35 -1.37
C GLU A 448 0.95 -7.77 -1.18
N ASP A 449 1.71 -8.27 -2.17
CA ASP A 449 2.42 -9.54 -2.08
C ASP A 449 3.95 -9.31 -2.19
N TYR A 450 4.41 -8.45 -3.10
CA TYR A 450 5.83 -8.20 -3.38
C TYR A 450 6.28 -6.86 -2.77
N LEU A 451 6.86 -6.95 -1.58
CA LEU A 451 7.13 -5.80 -0.71
C LEU A 451 8.18 -4.82 -1.28
N GLY A 452 9.23 -5.29 -1.94
CA GLY A 452 10.30 -4.43 -2.48
C GLY A 452 9.92 -3.85 -3.85
N THR A 453 8.72 -3.28 -3.96
CA THR A 453 8.16 -2.66 -5.17
C THR A 453 7.74 -1.22 -4.90
N ALA A 454 7.71 -0.40 -5.95
CA ALA A 454 7.41 1.03 -5.84
C ALA A 454 6.07 1.41 -6.48
N GLY A 455 5.52 2.54 -6.04
CA GLY A 455 4.36 3.15 -6.69
C GLY A 455 4.67 3.52 -8.14
N ILE A 456 5.81 4.17 -8.38
CA ILE A 456 6.40 4.40 -9.70
C ILE A 456 7.85 3.91 -9.67
N ASP A 457 8.18 2.92 -10.49
CA ASP A 457 9.53 2.38 -10.63
C ASP A 457 10.07 2.68 -12.04
N ALA A 458 10.94 3.68 -12.13
CA ALA A 458 11.55 4.13 -13.36
C ALA A 458 13.03 3.71 -13.40
N GLY A 459 13.39 2.82 -14.33
CA GLY A 459 14.79 2.42 -14.53
C GLY A 459 15.56 3.47 -15.34
N PHE A 460 16.31 3.01 -16.34
CA PHE A 460 16.98 3.86 -17.31
C PHE A 460 15.97 4.58 -18.22
N VAL A 461 15.73 5.85 -17.93
CA VAL A 461 14.82 6.73 -18.66
C VAL A 461 15.45 8.09 -18.96
N ASN A 462 15.01 8.74 -20.04
CA ASN A 462 15.49 10.07 -20.41
C ASN A 462 14.33 11.03 -20.65
N SER A 463 14.45 12.29 -20.23
CA SER A 463 13.40 13.30 -20.45
C SER A 463 12.02 12.85 -19.92
N THR A 464 12.00 12.05 -18.85
CA THR A 464 10.77 11.54 -18.22
C THR A 464 10.29 12.51 -17.15
N THR A 465 8.98 12.77 -17.13
CA THR A 465 8.33 13.68 -16.18
C THR A 465 7.40 12.90 -15.26
N ILE A 466 7.67 12.92 -13.95
CA ILE A 466 6.83 12.34 -12.89
C ILE A 466 6.31 13.50 -12.05
N ASP A 467 5.07 13.91 -12.29
CA ASP A 467 4.55 15.21 -11.85
C ASP A 467 3.15 15.12 -11.21
N HIS A 468 2.90 15.82 -10.11
CA HIS A 468 1.55 15.93 -9.49
C HIS A 468 0.86 14.57 -9.18
N ASN A 469 1.61 13.50 -8.88
CA ASN A 469 1.02 12.23 -8.44
C ASN A 469 0.76 12.25 -6.93
N ASP A 470 -0.28 11.55 -6.47
CA ASP A 470 -0.55 11.29 -5.05
C ASP A 470 -0.32 9.80 -4.78
N ILE A 471 0.73 9.49 -3.99
CA ILE A 471 1.18 8.12 -3.73
C ILE A 471 1.19 7.85 -2.23
N SER A 472 0.56 6.76 -1.82
CA SER A 472 0.51 6.34 -0.43
C SER A 472 0.50 4.83 -0.26
N ASP A 473 0.68 4.36 0.97
CA ASP A 473 0.58 2.94 1.33
C ASP A 473 1.45 2.04 0.44
N THR A 474 2.76 2.30 0.50
CA THR A 474 3.77 1.53 -0.24
C THR A 474 4.78 0.92 0.74
N PRO A 475 5.05 -0.41 0.66
CA PRO A 475 5.99 -1.10 1.55
C PRO A 475 7.43 -0.62 1.37
N TRP A 476 7.78 -0.14 0.18
CA TRP A 476 9.08 0.41 -0.17
C TRP A 476 8.92 1.83 -0.77
N ALA A 477 9.73 2.21 -1.75
CA ALA A 477 9.76 3.56 -2.30
C ALA A 477 8.42 3.96 -2.94
N ALA A 478 8.05 5.24 -2.82
CA ALA A 478 6.92 5.77 -3.58
C ALA A 478 7.33 5.96 -5.05
N ILE A 479 8.51 6.54 -5.26
CA ILE A 479 9.15 6.75 -6.56
C ILE A 479 10.59 6.24 -6.48
N SER A 480 10.95 5.31 -7.35
CA SER A 480 12.32 4.88 -7.61
C SER A 480 12.72 5.36 -9.02
N LEU A 481 13.86 6.02 -9.15
CA LEU A 481 14.36 6.55 -10.43
C LEU A 481 15.83 6.18 -10.66
N GLY A 482 16.11 5.59 -11.82
CA GLY A 482 17.45 5.19 -12.23
C GLY A 482 17.78 3.73 -11.90
N TRP A 483 18.86 3.22 -12.47
CA TRP A 483 19.28 1.83 -12.26
C TRP A 483 20.78 1.64 -12.50
N GLY A 484 21.37 0.54 -12.01
CA GLY A 484 22.71 0.09 -12.39
C GLY A 484 23.85 0.45 -11.43
N TRP A 485 23.61 1.31 -10.43
CA TRP A 485 24.60 1.68 -9.39
C TRP A 485 25.92 2.23 -9.98
N GLN A 486 25.85 3.05 -11.05
CA GLN A 486 27.05 3.56 -11.74
C GLN A 486 27.08 5.09 -11.84
N SER A 487 28.23 5.68 -11.52
CA SER A 487 28.49 7.12 -11.76
C SER A 487 28.94 7.44 -13.20
N ALA A 488 29.14 6.43 -14.03
CA ALA A 488 29.50 6.57 -15.43
C ALA A 488 28.34 7.13 -16.27
N ALA A 489 28.67 7.77 -17.39
CA ALA A 489 27.65 8.24 -18.34
C ALA A 489 26.81 7.07 -18.87
N ASN A 490 25.50 7.19 -18.76
CA ASN A 490 24.51 6.17 -19.08
C ASN A 490 23.36 6.78 -19.92
N ALA A 491 22.27 6.04 -20.11
CA ALA A 491 21.09 6.48 -20.86
C ALA A 491 20.22 7.52 -20.14
N GLU A 492 20.41 7.70 -18.82
CA GLU A 492 19.62 8.62 -18.01
C GLU A 492 19.93 10.07 -18.37
N GLY A 493 18.97 10.96 -18.14
CA GLY A 493 19.20 12.39 -18.28
C GLY A 493 17.92 13.20 -18.46
N ASN A 494 17.94 14.43 -17.94
CA ASN A 494 16.88 15.43 -18.07
C ASN A 494 15.51 14.96 -17.54
N ASN A 495 15.50 14.09 -16.52
CA ASN A 495 14.27 13.65 -15.88
C ASN A 495 13.78 14.71 -14.88
N SER A 496 12.49 14.69 -14.55
CA SER A 496 11.91 15.55 -13.53
C SER A 496 10.96 14.78 -12.62
N VAL A 497 11.13 14.94 -11.31
CA VAL A 497 10.22 14.43 -10.28
C VAL A 497 9.73 15.62 -9.48
N SER A 498 8.52 16.10 -9.77
CA SER A 498 8.05 17.39 -9.23
C SER A 498 6.63 17.36 -8.69
N TYR A 499 6.38 18.15 -7.63
CA TYR A 499 5.04 18.37 -7.06
C TYR A 499 4.25 17.09 -6.75
N ASN A 500 4.93 15.98 -6.47
CA ASN A 500 4.26 14.76 -6.02
C ASN A 500 3.95 14.88 -4.52
N ARG A 501 2.81 14.34 -4.11
CA ARG A 501 2.43 14.20 -2.70
C ARG A 501 2.61 12.74 -2.29
N LEU A 502 3.52 12.48 -1.35
CA LEU A 502 3.94 11.13 -0.98
C LEU A 502 3.75 10.95 0.53
N GLY A 503 2.87 10.04 0.94
CA GLY A 503 2.42 9.90 2.34
C GLY A 503 2.26 8.46 2.79
N ASN A 504 2.74 8.08 3.98
CA ASN A 504 2.68 6.67 4.44
C ASN A 504 3.33 5.68 3.46
N VAL A 505 4.57 5.99 3.10
CA VAL A 505 5.41 5.19 2.19
C VAL A 505 6.65 4.75 2.95
N MET A 506 7.37 3.74 2.46
CA MET A 506 8.37 3.02 3.26
C MET A 506 7.77 2.42 4.54
N ASN A 507 6.51 1.96 4.48
CA ASN A 507 5.77 1.48 5.65
C ASN A 507 6.09 0.01 6.02
N ARG A 508 7.04 -0.65 5.35
CA ARG A 508 7.46 -2.01 5.68
C ARG A 508 8.98 -2.22 5.65
N LEU A 509 9.61 -1.92 4.53
CA LEU A 509 11.01 -2.23 4.27
C LEU A 509 11.95 -1.08 4.65
N CYS A 510 13.25 -1.28 4.44
CA CYS A 510 14.33 -0.34 4.72
C CYS A 510 15.21 -0.15 3.47
N ASP A 511 16.27 0.65 3.61
CA ASP A 511 17.27 0.95 2.57
C ASP A 511 16.71 1.66 1.33
N ALA A 512 15.80 2.61 1.56
CA ALA A 512 15.25 3.46 0.52
C ALA A 512 14.62 4.72 1.13
N ALA A 513 13.86 5.44 0.31
CA ALA A 513 13.15 6.64 0.68
C ALA A 513 11.83 6.76 -0.08
N ALA A 514 11.00 7.75 0.29
CA ALA A 514 9.83 8.10 -0.51
C ALA A 514 10.21 8.40 -1.97
N ILE A 515 11.31 9.15 -2.18
CA ILE A 515 11.95 9.29 -3.50
C ILE A 515 13.37 8.73 -3.40
N TYR A 516 13.60 7.63 -4.09
CA TYR A 516 14.87 6.92 -4.19
C TYR A 516 15.48 7.09 -5.58
N HIS A 517 16.80 7.26 -5.66
CA HIS A 517 17.49 7.49 -6.92
C HIS A 517 18.79 6.69 -7.03
N LEU A 518 19.12 6.21 -8.23
CA LEU A 518 20.36 5.51 -8.57
C LEU A 518 21.06 6.13 -9.77
N SER A 519 22.39 5.93 -9.84
CA SER A 519 23.21 6.20 -11.03
C SER A 519 23.30 7.67 -11.50
N ASN A 520 24.20 7.92 -12.45
CA ASN A 520 24.43 9.28 -12.97
C ASN A 520 23.27 9.74 -13.86
N ASP A 521 22.56 10.80 -13.47
CA ASP A 521 21.36 11.30 -14.18
C ASP A 521 21.48 12.80 -14.52
N PRO A 522 22.19 13.17 -15.61
CA PRO A 522 22.58 14.53 -15.90
C PRO A 522 21.38 15.42 -16.25
N GLY A 523 21.28 16.56 -15.55
CA GLY A 523 20.23 17.56 -15.78
C GLY A 523 18.91 17.25 -15.08
N THR A 524 18.85 16.16 -14.32
CA THR A 524 17.64 15.76 -13.59
C THR A 524 17.38 16.63 -12.38
N VAL A 525 16.10 16.89 -12.14
CA VAL A 525 15.62 17.73 -11.04
C VAL A 525 14.50 17.04 -10.25
N ILE A 526 14.72 16.86 -8.96
CA ILE A 526 13.70 16.45 -7.98
C ILE A 526 13.26 17.70 -7.22
N ASN A 527 12.11 18.27 -7.57
CA ASN A 527 11.75 19.61 -7.12
C ASN A 527 10.31 19.78 -6.60
N GLY A 528 10.17 20.43 -5.45
CA GLY A 528 8.86 20.88 -4.98
C GLY A 528 7.91 19.74 -4.58
N ASN A 529 8.43 18.57 -4.21
CA ASN A 529 7.61 17.47 -3.72
C ASN A 529 7.24 17.68 -2.25
N TYR A 530 6.05 17.20 -1.86
CA TYR A 530 5.63 17.11 -0.46
C TYR A 530 5.65 15.65 0.01
N VAL A 531 6.63 15.33 0.84
CA VAL A 531 6.80 14.02 1.47
C VAL A 531 6.36 14.13 2.92
N HIS A 532 5.48 13.24 3.36
CA HIS A 532 5.06 13.15 4.74
C HIS A 532 4.85 11.73 5.25
N ASP A 533 4.87 11.55 6.57
CA ASP A 533 4.59 10.27 7.23
C ASP A 533 5.45 9.12 6.71
N VAL A 534 6.76 9.36 6.57
CA VAL A 534 7.75 8.33 6.20
C VAL A 534 8.44 7.86 7.47
N VAL A 535 7.73 7.01 8.21
CA VAL A 535 8.13 6.56 9.54
C VAL A 535 8.62 5.13 9.48
N ARG A 536 9.78 4.87 10.09
CA ARG A 536 10.31 3.53 10.21
C ARG A 536 9.32 2.64 10.95
N THR A 537 8.95 1.52 10.35
CA THR A 537 8.13 0.54 11.05
C THR A 537 8.99 -0.46 11.79
N PRO A 538 8.42 -1.19 12.76
CA PRO A 538 9.15 -2.23 13.47
C PRO A 538 9.67 -3.33 12.54
N ALA A 539 9.01 -3.57 11.41
CA ALA A 539 9.42 -4.56 10.42
C ALA A 539 10.76 -4.19 9.76
N ALA A 540 10.99 -2.90 9.52
CA ALA A 540 12.14 -2.39 8.79
C ALA A 540 13.48 -2.75 9.46
N CYS A 541 14.46 -3.13 8.64
CA CYS A 541 15.83 -3.37 9.10
C CYS A 541 16.54 -2.07 9.52
N GLY A 542 17.76 -2.15 10.03
CA GLY A 542 18.54 -0.97 10.47
C GLY A 542 19.02 0.01 9.39
N SER A 543 18.83 -0.30 8.09
CA SER A 543 19.20 0.59 6.98
C SER A 543 18.31 1.85 6.90
N ALA A 544 18.67 2.77 6.01
CA ALA A 544 18.01 4.06 5.85
C ALA A 544 16.50 3.92 5.55
N VAL A 545 15.69 4.76 6.20
CA VAL A 545 14.31 5.06 5.82
C VAL A 545 14.27 6.58 5.80
N ALA A 546 14.06 7.20 4.63
CA ALA A 546 14.22 8.65 4.49
C ALA A 546 13.18 9.31 3.61
N GLY A 547 13.06 10.64 3.69
CA GLY A 547 12.25 11.41 2.77
C GLY A 547 12.80 11.37 1.34
N LEU A 548 14.09 11.64 1.17
CA LEU A 548 14.82 11.49 -0.10
C LEU A 548 16.07 10.64 0.10
N TYR A 549 16.42 9.82 -0.89
CA TYR A 549 17.66 9.04 -0.86
C TYR A 549 18.26 8.96 -2.26
N THR A 550 19.42 9.59 -2.44
CA THR A 550 20.32 9.36 -3.58
C THR A 550 21.32 8.28 -3.22
N ASP A 551 21.22 7.14 -3.88
CA ASP A 551 22.06 5.97 -3.66
C ASP A 551 23.15 5.86 -4.74
N GLU A 552 23.89 4.75 -4.74
CA GLU A 552 25.15 4.57 -5.46
C GLU A 552 25.11 5.06 -6.90
N GLY A 553 26.13 5.86 -7.25
CA GLY A 553 26.29 6.42 -8.58
C GLY A 553 25.50 7.70 -8.84
N SER A 554 24.54 8.07 -7.98
CA SER A 554 23.76 9.32 -8.08
C SER A 554 24.65 10.53 -8.33
N ASN A 555 24.48 11.22 -9.46
CA ASN A 555 25.36 12.29 -9.88
C ASN A 555 24.73 13.23 -10.92
N ASN A 556 25.26 14.45 -11.05
CA ASN A 556 24.86 15.48 -12.02
C ASN A 556 23.38 15.90 -11.98
N MET A 557 22.80 15.92 -10.79
CA MET A 557 21.37 16.16 -10.54
C MET A 557 21.14 17.22 -9.45
N THR A 558 19.90 17.70 -9.32
CA THR A 558 19.49 18.68 -8.31
C THR A 558 18.26 18.21 -7.53
N LEU A 559 18.32 18.28 -6.20
CA LEU A 559 17.19 18.09 -5.29
C LEU A 559 16.86 19.43 -4.66
N SER A 560 15.73 20.04 -5.01
CA SER A 560 15.41 21.40 -4.57
C SER A 560 13.98 21.64 -4.12
N ASN A 561 13.80 22.56 -3.16
CA ASN A 561 12.48 23.06 -2.75
C ASN A 561 11.50 21.97 -2.26
N ASN A 562 11.95 20.79 -1.84
CA ASN A 562 11.08 19.72 -1.35
C ASN A 562 10.73 19.96 0.12
N VAL A 563 9.49 19.63 0.51
CA VAL A 563 9.04 19.64 1.91
C VAL A 563 8.99 18.20 2.42
N LEU A 564 9.85 17.87 3.38
CA LEU A 564 9.95 16.55 4.02
C LEU A 564 9.47 16.68 5.48
N SER A 565 8.18 16.44 5.70
CA SER A 565 7.53 16.60 7.00
C SER A 565 7.38 15.24 7.68
N HIS A 566 7.73 15.09 8.95
CA HIS A 566 7.55 13.82 9.67
C HIS A 566 8.17 12.59 8.95
N THR A 567 9.49 12.66 8.71
CA THR A 567 10.28 11.59 8.07
C THR A 567 11.33 11.04 9.05
N ASP A 568 11.60 9.73 9.05
CA ASP A 568 12.65 9.08 9.88
C ASP A 568 14.03 9.69 9.59
N GLY A 569 14.50 9.55 8.35
CA GLY A 569 15.63 10.29 7.79
C GLY A 569 15.17 11.47 6.92
N PHE A 570 15.92 12.56 6.92
CA PHE A 570 15.61 13.72 6.06
C PHE A 570 16.04 13.46 4.60
N ILE A 571 17.34 13.61 4.30
CA ILE A 571 17.95 13.26 3.01
C ILE A 571 19.12 12.34 3.27
N ASN A 572 19.11 11.15 2.69
CA ASN A 572 20.23 10.21 2.72
C ASN A 572 21.04 10.28 1.41
N GLN A 573 22.37 10.20 1.51
CA GLN A 573 23.27 10.16 0.36
C GLN A 573 24.27 9.02 0.56
N ASN A 574 24.25 8.03 -0.32
CA ASN A 574 25.14 6.87 -0.26
C ASN A 574 25.89 6.72 -1.58
N ALA A 575 27.23 6.69 -1.51
CA ALA A 575 28.10 6.46 -2.67
C ALA A 575 27.78 7.31 -3.92
N ASN A 576 27.33 8.55 -3.72
CA ASN A 576 27.09 9.52 -4.78
C ASN A 576 28.37 9.88 -5.54
N GLY A 577 28.20 10.36 -6.78
CA GLY A 577 29.20 11.18 -7.46
C GLY A 577 29.33 12.58 -6.86
N SER A 578 30.22 13.39 -7.41
CA SER A 578 30.58 14.70 -6.83
C SER A 578 29.55 15.82 -7.04
N ASN A 579 28.57 15.64 -7.93
CA ASN A 579 27.74 16.72 -8.47
C ASN A 579 26.24 16.51 -8.17
N VAL A 580 25.89 16.26 -6.91
CA VAL A 580 24.50 16.29 -6.43
C VAL A 580 24.26 17.61 -5.70
N THR A 581 23.35 18.43 -6.21
CA THR A 581 23.05 19.75 -5.62
C THR A 581 21.81 19.67 -4.74
N LEU A 582 21.94 19.99 -3.45
CA LEU A 582 20.81 20.09 -2.51
C LEU A 582 20.53 21.57 -2.22
N THR A 583 19.30 22.05 -2.40
CA THR A 583 18.98 23.47 -2.15
C THR A 583 17.53 23.65 -1.69
N ASN A 584 17.31 24.40 -0.59
CA ASN A 584 15.97 24.75 -0.10
C ASN A 584 15.03 23.57 0.20
N ASN A 585 15.55 22.39 0.56
CA ASN A 585 14.70 21.32 1.11
C ASN A 585 14.41 21.63 2.58
N THR A 586 13.15 21.59 2.99
CA THR A 586 12.69 22.04 4.32
C THR A 586 11.76 21.01 4.97
N THR A 587 11.43 21.19 6.25
CA THR A 587 10.44 20.36 6.97
C THR A 587 9.02 20.94 6.92
N SER A 588 8.87 22.15 6.36
CA SER A 588 7.62 22.90 6.23
C SER A 588 7.67 23.84 5.02
N GLY A 589 6.54 24.07 4.34
CA GLY A 589 6.48 25.03 3.24
C GLY A 589 5.12 25.05 2.54
N ASP A 590 4.26 25.99 2.93
CA ASP A 590 2.84 26.02 2.53
C ASP A 590 2.63 26.08 1.01
N THR A 591 3.44 26.86 0.30
CA THR A 591 3.35 26.97 -1.17
C THR A 591 3.57 25.62 -1.84
N VAL A 592 4.53 24.83 -1.33
CA VAL A 592 4.86 23.51 -1.87
C VAL A 592 3.79 22.50 -1.47
N ILE A 593 3.36 22.50 -0.20
CA ILE A 593 2.30 21.60 0.31
C ILE A 593 1.02 21.74 -0.51
N LYS A 594 0.56 22.97 -0.75
CA LYS A 594 -0.69 23.24 -1.50
C LYS A 594 -0.57 22.98 -3.00
N ALA A 595 0.63 23.04 -3.56
CA ALA A 595 0.88 22.79 -4.98
C ALA A 595 1.11 21.31 -5.28
N SER A 596 1.42 20.48 -4.28
CA SER A 596 1.75 19.08 -4.48
C SER A 596 0.52 18.18 -4.54
N GLY A 597 0.64 17.05 -5.22
CA GLY A 597 -0.42 16.06 -5.40
C GLY A 597 -1.29 16.38 -6.62
N LEU A 598 -2.50 15.82 -6.65
CA LEU A 598 -3.38 15.90 -7.82
C LEU A 598 -3.80 17.35 -8.12
N GLU A 599 -3.67 17.77 -9.38
CA GLU A 599 -4.21 19.04 -9.85
C GLU A 599 -5.75 19.05 -9.77
N SER A 600 -6.36 20.24 -9.75
CA SER A 600 -7.81 20.41 -9.54
C SER A 600 -8.69 19.61 -10.51
N ALA A 601 -8.21 19.31 -11.72
CA ALA A 601 -8.92 18.48 -12.69
C ALA A 601 -9.04 17.00 -12.27
N TYR A 602 -8.17 16.53 -11.37
CA TYR A 602 -8.02 15.12 -10.98
C TYR A 602 -8.25 14.87 -9.49
N GLN A 603 -8.47 15.90 -8.67
CA GLN A 603 -8.79 15.72 -7.24
C GLN A 603 -9.98 14.77 -7.01
N GLY A 604 -10.93 14.71 -7.95
CA GLY A 604 -12.06 13.77 -7.91
C GLY A 604 -11.69 12.28 -7.98
N LEU A 605 -10.44 11.91 -8.24
CA LEU A 605 -9.99 10.51 -8.25
C LEU A 605 -10.08 9.87 -6.86
N ALA A 606 -9.72 10.60 -5.80
CA ALA A 606 -9.74 10.08 -4.42
C ALA A 606 -11.15 9.63 -3.99
N ALA A 607 -12.19 10.30 -4.47
CA ALA A 607 -13.59 9.94 -4.23
C ALA A 607 -13.97 8.53 -4.70
N LYS A 608 -13.23 7.95 -5.65
CA LYS A 608 -13.48 6.58 -6.14
C LYS A 608 -12.99 5.49 -5.19
N LEU A 609 -12.06 5.81 -4.28
CA LEU A 609 -11.53 4.90 -3.26
C LEU A 609 -12.01 5.23 -1.84
N ASN A 610 -12.44 6.46 -1.61
CA ASN A 610 -12.90 6.92 -0.30
C ASN A 610 -14.30 6.36 0.06
N LEU A 611 -14.36 5.45 1.03
CA LEU A 611 -15.61 4.90 1.56
C LEU A 611 -16.50 5.96 2.23
N ALA A 612 -15.92 7.04 2.74
CA ALA A 612 -16.64 8.15 3.36
C ALA A 612 -17.25 9.11 2.34
N TYR A 613 -16.82 9.09 1.07
CA TYR A 613 -17.20 10.10 0.08
C TYR A 613 -18.73 10.22 -0.08
N ASN A 614 -19.24 11.44 0.12
CA ASN A 614 -20.66 11.79 0.03
C ASN A 614 -21.59 10.87 0.84
N LYS A 615 -21.09 10.32 1.94
CA LYS A 615 -21.89 9.50 2.83
C LYS A 615 -22.69 10.37 3.80
N PRO A 616 -23.71 9.82 4.48
CA PRO A 616 -24.40 10.55 5.52
C PRO A 616 -23.43 10.97 6.64
N ALA A 617 -23.11 12.26 6.68
CA ALA A 617 -22.28 12.88 7.70
C ALA A 617 -23.11 13.67 8.71
N SER A 618 -22.67 13.68 9.97
CA SER A 618 -23.25 14.43 11.07
C SER A 618 -22.16 15.02 11.95
N ALA A 619 -22.49 16.03 12.74
CA ALA A 619 -21.53 16.69 13.60
C ALA A 619 -22.20 17.18 14.90
N SER A 620 -21.37 17.45 15.91
CA SER A 620 -21.78 18.02 17.19
C SER A 620 -22.50 19.36 17.04
N SER A 621 -21.98 20.21 16.16
CA SER A 621 -22.57 21.48 15.78
C SER A 621 -22.08 21.92 14.40
N VAL A 622 -22.71 22.95 13.84
CA VAL A 622 -22.36 23.53 12.54
C VAL A 622 -22.28 25.04 12.71
N TYR A 623 -21.15 25.64 12.36
CA TYR A 623 -20.92 27.08 12.49
C TYR A 623 -21.91 27.91 11.66
N ALA A 624 -22.07 27.55 10.38
CA ALA A 624 -22.97 28.22 9.45
C ALA A 624 -23.46 27.26 8.35
N SER A 625 -24.48 27.68 7.60
CA SER A 625 -25.08 26.86 6.53
C SER A 625 -24.12 26.48 5.39
N TYR A 626 -22.96 27.15 5.27
CA TYR A 626 -21.93 26.89 4.27
C TYR A 626 -20.76 26.03 4.80
N THR A 627 -20.80 25.59 6.06
CA THR A 627 -19.86 24.63 6.64
C THR A 627 -20.57 23.37 7.20
N PRO A 628 -21.55 22.79 6.50
CA PRO A 628 -22.26 21.60 6.99
C PRO A 628 -21.30 20.41 7.16
N ALA A 629 -21.74 19.40 7.91
CA ALA A 629 -20.95 18.18 8.12
C ALA A 629 -20.55 17.50 6.81
N SER A 630 -21.41 17.52 5.79
CA SER A 630 -21.15 16.93 4.47
C SER A 630 -19.98 17.57 3.70
N ASN A 631 -19.47 18.72 4.14
CA ASN A 631 -18.32 19.35 3.51
C ASN A 631 -16.99 18.68 3.89
N ALA A 632 -16.96 17.83 4.92
CA ALA A 632 -15.72 17.16 5.34
C ALA A 632 -15.54 15.78 4.68
N ASP A 633 -16.44 15.36 3.81
CA ASP A 633 -16.37 14.11 3.04
C ASP A 633 -16.81 14.32 1.57
N ASP A 634 -16.70 15.55 1.07
CA ASP A 634 -17.06 15.92 -0.30
C ASP A 634 -15.86 15.94 -1.27
N ASN A 635 -14.66 15.65 -0.78
CA ASN A 635 -13.41 15.67 -1.54
C ASN A 635 -13.16 17.01 -2.24
N ASN A 636 -13.59 18.13 -1.62
CA ASN A 636 -13.40 19.47 -2.13
C ASN A 636 -12.51 20.29 -1.18
N GLY A 637 -11.27 20.52 -1.60
CA GLY A 637 -10.28 21.28 -0.84
C GLY A 637 -10.63 22.77 -0.59
N THR A 638 -11.74 23.28 -1.15
CA THR A 638 -12.20 24.67 -0.96
C THR A 638 -13.34 24.80 0.05
N THR A 639 -13.92 23.68 0.49
CA THR A 639 -14.96 23.60 1.51
C THR A 639 -14.41 22.92 2.76
N GLY A 640 -15.25 22.83 3.78
CA GLY A 640 -14.94 22.08 4.99
C GLY A 640 -16.04 22.21 6.02
N TRP A 641 -16.04 21.29 6.98
CA TRP A 641 -16.91 21.35 8.15
C TRP A 641 -16.24 22.18 9.26
N SER A 642 -17.07 22.92 9.99
CA SER A 642 -16.67 23.69 11.16
C SER A 642 -17.77 23.68 12.23
N PRO A 643 -17.42 23.48 13.52
CA PRO A 643 -18.34 23.58 14.65
C PRO A 643 -18.58 25.04 15.06
N THR A 644 -19.64 25.29 15.84
CA THR A 644 -19.84 26.61 16.47
C THR A 644 -18.69 26.94 17.43
N GLY A 645 -18.32 28.22 17.56
CA GLY A 645 -17.24 28.62 18.47
C GLY A 645 -17.48 28.35 19.96
N SER A 646 -18.71 27.97 20.35
CA SER A 646 -19.07 27.55 21.71
C SER A 646 -18.98 26.05 21.95
N ASP A 647 -18.69 25.26 20.92
CA ASP A 647 -18.61 23.80 21.01
C ASP A 647 -17.22 23.35 21.48
N THR A 648 -17.09 23.13 22.78
CA THR A 648 -15.84 22.70 23.43
C THR A 648 -15.65 21.17 23.41
N SER A 649 -16.46 20.44 22.65
CA SER A 649 -16.36 18.98 22.49
C SER A 649 -16.69 18.59 21.05
N ALA A 650 -16.16 19.39 20.11
CA ALA A 650 -16.48 19.29 18.70
C ALA A 650 -16.10 17.92 18.11
N TRP A 651 -17.03 17.35 17.34
CA TRP A 651 -16.80 16.13 16.57
C TRP A 651 -17.56 16.15 15.24
N TRP A 652 -16.99 15.46 14.26
CA TRP A 652 -17.59 15.12 12.98
C TRP A 652 -17.62 13.61 12.81
N GLN A 653 -18.66 13.07 12.18
CA GLN A 653 -18.86 11.63 12.01
C GLN A 653 -19.51 11.30 10.67
N VAL A 654 -19.13 10.16 10.10
CA VAL A 654 -19.70 9.58 8.88
C VAL A 654 -20.25 8.17 9.11
N ASP A 655 -21.39 7.86 8.49
CA ASP A 655 -21.95 6.50 8.36
C ASP A 655 -21.56 5.91 7.00
N LEU A 656 -20.69 4.90 6.98
CA LEU A 656 -20.21 4.26 5.75
C LEU A 656 -21.32 3.44 5.05
N GLY A 657 -22.47 3.26 5.70
CA GLY A 657 -23.65 2.53 5.22
C GLY A 657 -23.65 1.05 5.59
N GLN A 658 -22.47 0.47 5.79
CA GLN A 658 -22.25 -0.89 6.27
C GLN A 658 -20.90 -0.97 7.00
N ALA A 659 -20.66 -2.07 7.70
CA ALA A 659 -19.39 -2.29 8.35
C ALA A 659 -18.33 -2.70 7.32
N TYR A 660 -17.18 -2.04 7.34
CA TYR A 660 -16.01 -2.37 6.53
C TYR A 660 -14.84 -2.66 7.45
N GLN A 661 -13.96 -3.55 7.02
CA GLN A 661 -12.63 -3.54 7.57
C GLN A 661 -11.90 -2.33 6.99
N LEU A 662 -11.48 -1.42 7.84
CA LEU A 662 -10.84 -0.17 7.43
C LEU A 662 -9.33 -0.40 7.37
N GLY A 663 -8.68 0.05 6.31
CA GLY A 663 -7.23 -0.13 6.11
C GLY A 663 -6.43 1.12 6.44
N GLN A 664 -6.88 2.28 5.97
CA GLN A 664 -6.18 3.55 6.12
C GLN A 664 -7.20 4.69 6.19
N PHE A 665 -6.85 5.75 6.90
CA PHE A 665 -7.55 7.03 6.82
C PHE A 665 -6.62 8.17 6.38
N SER A 666 -7.22 9.22 5.85
CA SER A 666 -6.56 10.51 5.62
C SER A 666 -7.44 11.66 6.11
N LEU A 667 -6.85 12.66 6.75
CA LEU A 667 -7.53 13.87 7.22
C LEU A 667 -6.78 15.11 6.74
N THR A 668 -7.44 15.87 5.87
CA THR A 668 -6.91 17.12 5.30
C THR A 668 -7.30 18.30 6.17
N THR A 669 -6.29 19.02 6.67
CA THR A 669 -6.51 20.21 7.49
C THR A 669 -6.96 21.42 6.67
N ARG A 670 -7.34 22.50 7.34
CA ARG A 670 -7.81 23.76 6.73
C ARG A 670 -6.83 24.30 5.66
N GLN A 671 -7.35 24.65 4.49
CA GLN A 671 -6.56 25.02 3.30
C GLN A 671 -6.43 26.54 3.06
N ASP A 672 -7.38 27.34 3.55
CA ASP A 672 -7.51 28.78 3.24
C ASP A 672 -6.80 29.70 4.23
N LEU A 673 -6.68 29.30 5.51
CA LEU A 673 -6.17 30.11 6.60
C LEU A 673 -5.44 29.25 7.63
N ASP A 674 -4.34 29.75 8.18
CA ASP A 674 -3.68 29.11 9.32
C ASP A 674 -4.37 29.42 10.65
N GLN A 675 -4.93 28.35 11.25
CA GLN A 675 -5.45 28.29 12.61
C GLN A 675 -4.89 27.04 13.27
N SER A 676 -3.75 27.18 13.93
CA SER A 676 -2.97 26.06 14.46
C SER A 676 -3.75 25.18 15.44
N GLU A 677 -4.69 25.75 16.19
CA GLU A 677 -5.56 25.02 17.13
C GLU A 677 -6.46 23.98 16.45
N THR A 678 -6.78 24.15 15.16
CA THR A 678 -7.61 23.22 14.38
C THR A 678 -6.85 21.99 13.88
N ARG A 679 -5.50 22.02 13.93
CA ARG A 679 -4.63 21.08 13.21
C ARG A 679 -3.87 20.14 14.15
N GLY A 680 -4.34 19.99 15.39
CA GLY A 680 -3.78 19.07 16.38
C GLY A 680 -4.78 18.75 17.49
N ASN A 681 -4.38 17.89 18.43
CA ASN A 681 -5.20 17.44 19.58
C ASN A 681 -6.56 16.86 19.18
N PHE A 682 -6.59 15.88 18.29
CA PHE A 682 -7.81 15.14 17.93
C PHE A 682 -7.56 13.64 17.81
N GLU A 683 -8.64 12.87 17.81
CA GLU A 683 -8.65 11.43 17.58
C GLU A 683 -9.54 11.10 16.38
N VAL A 684 -9.12 10.12 15.60
CA VAL A 684 -9.96 9.37 14.67
C VAL A 684 -10.43 8.12 15.40
N ARG A 685 -11.75 7.95 15.50
CA ARG A 685 -12.43 6.91 16.25
C ARG A 685 -13.29 6.08 15.31
N ALA A 686 -13.36 4.78 15.51
CA ALA A 686 -14.21 3.90 14.74
C ALA A 686 -15.15 3.09 15.65
N SER A 687 -16.38 2.85 15.20
CA SER A 687 -17.41 2.14 15.96
C SER A 687 -18.46 1.46 15.07
N ASN A 688 -19.17 0.47 15.61
CA ASN A 688 -20.40 -0.06 15.06
C ASN A 688 -21.66 0.49 15.76
N ASP A 689 -21.48 1.32 16.79
CA ASP A 689 -22.54 2.04 17.49
C ASP A 689 -22.55 3.51 17.04
N PRO A 690 -23.66 4.00 16.43
CA PRO A 690 -23.75 5.39 15.96
C PRO A 690 -23.63 6.44 17.08
N SER A 691 -23.86 6.07 18.34
CA SER A 691 -23.71 6.97 19.48
C SER A 691 -22.24 7.14 19.92
N PHE A 692 -21.37 6.20 19.53
CA PHE A 692 -19.99 6.05 20.03
C PHE A 692 -19.94 5.90 21.55
N ALA A 693 -20.90 5.19 22.17
CA ALA A 693 -20.78 4.82 23.59
C ALA A 693 -19.58 3.89 23.82
N THR A 694 -19.27 3.06 22.82
CA THR A 694 -18.05 2.25 22.71
C THR A 694 -17.35 2.55 21.39
N TYR A 695 -16.03 2.72 21.40
CA TYR A 695 -15.24 2.97 20.19
C TYR A 695 -13.78 2.56 20.37
N THR A 696 -13.12 2.33 19.25
CA THR A 696 -11.66 2.16 19.17
C THR A 696 -11.04 3.42 18.58
N VAL A 697 -9.93 3.88 19.15
CA VAL A 697 -9.16 4.98 18.55
C VAL A 697 -8.31 4.39 17.42
N VAL A 698 -8.55 4.79 16.18
CA VAL A 698 -7.81 4.28 15.02
C VAL A 698 -6.72 5.25 14.57
N GLY A 699 -6.77 6.49 15.04
CA GLY A 699 -5.72 7.50 14.82
C GLY A 699 -5.76 8.57 15.91
N ARG A 700 -4.60 9.19 16.20
CA ARG A 700 -4.50 10.26 17.20
C ARG A 700 -3.40 11.23 16.82
N GLN A 701 -3.73 12.52 16.85
CA GLN A 701 -2.81 13.60 16.58
C GLN A 701 -2.70 14.51 17.81
N THR A 702 -1.51 14.59 18.41
CA THR A 702 -1.24 15.43 19.60
C THR A 702 -0.38 16.66 19.27
N SER A 703 0.46 16.60 18.23
CA SER A 703 1.18 17.76 17.73
C SER A 703 0.35 18.53 16.71
N THR A 704 0.72 19.78 16.45
CA THR A 704 0.14 20.57 15.36
C THR A 704 0.73 20.09 14.05
N LEU A 705 -0.11 19.68 13.09
CA LEU A 705 0.28 19.34 11.72
C LEU A 705 0.88 20.58 11.01
N PRO A 706 1.33 20.50 9.75
CA PRO A 706 1.60 21.68 8.92
C PRO A 706 0.30 22.40 8.49
N LEU A 707 0.38 23.67 8.11
CA LEU A 707 -0.74 24.35 7.43
C LEU A 707 -1.05 23.61 6.14
N ALA A 708 -2.34 23.41 5.84
CA ALA A 708 -2.79 22.65 4.67
C ALA A 708 -2.22 21.22 4.60
N GLY A 709 -1.65 20.72 5.70
CA GLY A 709 -1.12 19.38 5.81
C GLY A 709 -2.25 18.36 5.89
N THR A 710 -1.87 17.11 5.65
CA THR A 710 -2.77 15.98 5.72
C THR A 710 -2.15 14.93 6.62
N LEU A 711 -2.93 14.42 7.57
CA LEU A 711 -2.56 13.28 8.39
C LEU A 711 -3.02 12.02 7.66
N THR A 712 -2.10 11.11 7.37
CA THR A 712 -2.45 9.75 6.95
C THR A 712 -2.10 8.78 8.07
N GLY A 713 -2.92 7.75 8.26
CA GLY A 713 -2.63 6.72 9.26
C GLY A 713 -3.23 5.37 8.90
N ASP A 714 -2.44 4.33 9.12
CA ASP A 714 -2.87 2.95 8.96
C ASP A 714 -3.74 2.51 10.13
N ILE A 715 -4.80 1.79 9.80
CA ILE A 715 -5.76 1.24 10.73
C ILE A 715 -5.40 -0.22 10.95
N ASP A 716 -4.44 -0.45 11.85
CA ASP A 716 -4.07 -1.78 12.33
C ASP A 716 -5.04 -2.28 13.40
N VAL A 717 -6.34 -2.21 13.09
CA VAL A 717 -7.39 -2.77 13.96
C VAL A 717 -8.13 -3.84 13.18
N ARG A 718 -8.04 -5.05 13.71
CA ARG A 718 -8.57 -6.28 13.15
C ARG A 718 -10.08 -6.41 13.43
N GLN A 719 -10.88 -5.38 13.21
CA GLN A 719 -12.34 -5.48 13.33
C GLN A 719 -13.03 -4.63 12.27
N THR A 720 -14.26 -4.98 11.91
CA THR A 720 -15.09 -4.17 11.02
C THR A 720 -15.75 -2.99 11.74
N PHE A 721 -15.90 -1.88 11.03
CA PHE A 721 -16.50 -0.65 11.52
C PHE A 721 -17.45 -0.03 10.50
N ARG A 722 -18.62 0.41 10.96
CA ARG A 722 -19.59 1.15 10.14
C ARG A 722 -19.45 2.67 10.25
N TYR A 723 -19.05 3.16 11.41
CA TYR A 723 -18.98 4.59 11.68
C TYR A 723 -17.54 5.02 11.96
N VAL A 724 -17.17 6.18 11.43
CA VAL A 724 -15.90 6.85 11.75
C VAL A 724 -16.21 8.25 12.27
N ARG A 725 -15.55 8.66 13.35
CA ARG A 725 -15.70 9.97 13.98
C ARG A 725 -14.33 10.60 14.20
N VAL A 726 -14.19 11.86 13.82
CA VAL A 726 -13.04 12.69 14.20
C VAL A 726 -13.48 13.61 15.33
N ALA A 727 -12.79 13.55 16.47
CA ALA A 727 -13.19 14.27 17.67
C ALA A 727 -12.02 15.03 18.30
N LYS A 728 -12.25 16.30 18.64
CA LYS A 728 -11.27 17.12 19.36
C LYS A 728 -11.09 16.60 20.80
N THR A 729 -9.88 16.73 21.33
CA THR A 729 -9.50 16.22 22.67
C THR A 729 -9.16 17.29 23.69
N ASP A 730 -8.97 18.55 23.27
CA ASP A 730 -8.57 19.68 24.13
C ASP A 730 -9.66 20.78 24.24
N GLY A 731 -10.80 20.58 23.57
CA GLY A 731 -11.91 21.54 23.51
C GLY A 731 -11.62 22.83 22.74
N ALA A 732 -10.51 22.89 22.01
CA ALA A 732 -10.22 24.00 21.11
C ALA A 732 -11.07 23.94 19.83
N TYR A 733 -11.03 25.01 19.04
CA TYR A 733 -11.74 25.10 17.77
C TYR A 733 -11.25 24.04 16.76
N PHE A 734 -12.13 23.62 15.85
CA PHE A 734 -11.83 22.55 14.89
C PHE A 734 -12.27 22.92 13.47
N TYR A 735 -11.60 22.35 12.46
CA TYR A 735 -11.96 22.49 11.05
C TYR A 735 -11.42 21.27 10.31
N ILE A 736 -12.26 20.64 9.49
CA ILE A 736 -11.87 19.52 8.64
C ILE A 736 -12.21 19.91 7.21
N THR A 737 -11.20 19.97 6.34
CA THR A 737 -11.41 20.22 4.91
C THR A 737 -11.96 18.96 4.25
N ASP A 738 -11.29 17.83 4.48
CA ASP A 738 -11.71 16.55 3.90
C ASP A 738 -11.24 15.38 4.79
N PHE A 739 -12.00 14.29 4.74
CA PHE A 739 -11.72 13.03 5.41
C PHE A 739 -11.97 11.88 4.44
N SER A 740 -10.98 11.00 4.37
CA SER A 740 -11.09 9.75 3.62
C SER A 740 -10.78 8.54 4.48
N VAL A 741 -11.44 7.43 4.15
CA VAL A 741 -11.14 6.12 4.72
C VAL A 741 -11.29 5.06 3.66
N GLN A 742 -10.34 4.14 3.60
CA GLN A 742 -10.28 3.07 2.60
C GLN A 742 -10.58 1.71 3.23
N GLN A 743 -11.10 0.80 2.42
CA GLN A 743 -11.25 -0.61 2.82
C GLN A 743 -9.88 -1.28 2.90
N ALA A 744 -9.65 -2.12 3.91
CA ALA A 744 -8.45 -2.95 4.00
C ALA A 744 -8.40 -4.00 2.88
N GLY A 745 -7.17 -4.32 2.44
CA GLY A 745 -6.91 -5.32 1.39
C GLY A 745 -7.12 -6.78 1.81
N GLY A 746 -7.36 -7.07 3.09
CA GLY A 746 -7.56 -8.45 3.56
C GLY A 746 -7.07 -8.72 4.98
N ALA A 747 -7.20 -7.78 5.90
CA ALA A 747 -6.79 -8.03 7.28
C ALA A 747 -7.70 -9.08 7.95
N LEU A 748 -7.18 -9.73 8.96
CA LEU A 748 -7.92 -10.67 9.79
C LEU A 748 -8.85 -9.93 10.75
N GLU A 749 -9.89 -10.58 11.25
CA GLU A 749 -10.64 -10.07 12.40
C GLU A 749 -10.12 -10.69 13.72
N ASP A 750 -9.47 -9.91 14.58
CA ASP A 750 -9.19 -10.23 15.98
C ASP A 750 -9.61 -9.05 16.85
N SER A 751 -10.26 -9.35 17.97
CA SER A 751 -10.84 -8.31 18.83
C SER A 751 -9.76 -7.48 19.54
N THR A 752 -9.84 -6.15 19.47
CA THR A 752 -9.29 -5.32 20.55
C THR A 752 -10.18 -5.50 21.79
N GLY A 753 -9.57 -5.83 22.92
CA GLY A 753 -10.28 -6.20 24.15
C GLY A 753 -10.32 -5.05 25.16
N THR A 754 -11.44 -4.95 25.88
CA THR A 754 -11.45 -4.19 27.14
C THR A 754 -10.92 -5.08 28.26
N PRO A 755 -9.74 -4.80 28.84
CA PRO A 755 -9.26 -5.55 29.99
C PRO A 755 -10.24 -5.36 31.15
N ASN A 756 -10.54 -6.43 31.88
CA ASN A 756 -11.44 -6.38 33.03
C ASN A 756 -10.74 -5.76 34.25
N THR A 757 -10.57 -4.44 34.25
CA THR A 757 -9.86 -3.69 35.29
C THR A 757 -10.64 -2.51 35.83
N ASN A 758 -10.36 -2.13 37.07
CA ASN A 758 -10.90 -0.97 37.75
C ASN A 758 -9.78 0.06 37.96
N PRO A 759 -9.93 1.32 37.48
CA PRO A 759 -8.90 2.35 37.60
C PRO A 759 -8.44 2.67 39.04
N SER A 760 -9.25 2.35 40.06
CA SER A 760 -8.90 2.54 41.48
C SER A 760 -8.22 1.32 42.12
N THR A 761 -8.08 0.23 41.38
CA THR A 761 -7.45 -1.02 41.82
C THR A 761 -6.02 -1.10 41.28
N TYR A 762 -5.11 -1.62 42.11
CA TYR A 762 -3.73 -1.90 41.70
C TYR A 762 -3.57 -3.39 41.42
N TYR A 763 -2.94 -3.69 40.29
CA TYR A 763 -2.74 -5.03 39.76
C TYR A 763 -1.26 -5.37 39.70
N THR A 764 -0.96 -6.66 39.72
CA THR A 764 0.32 -7.16 39.21
C THR A 764 0.16 -7.56 37.75
N ILE A 765 1.13 -7.19 36.92
CA ILE A 765 1.20 -7.59 35.51
C ILE A 765 2.23 -8.70 35.42
N LYS A 766 1.77 -9.94 35.23
CA LYS A 766 2.59 -11.14 35.32
C LYS A 766 2.83 -11.74 33.94
N ASN A 767 4.08 -11.97 33.59
CA ASN A 767 4.46 -12.62 32.34
C ASN A 767 4.04 -14.10 32.35
N VAL A 768 3.44 -14.57 31.26
CA VAL A 768 2.93 -15.96 31.17
C VAL A 768 4.06 -16.98 31.12
N ASN A 769 5.17 -16.68 30.45
CA ASN A 769 6.34 -17.57 30.34
C ASN A 769 7.10 -17.74 31.66
N SER A 770 7.57 -16.64 32.27
CA SER A 770 8.44 -16.71 33.45
C SER A 770 7.68 -16.83 34.78
N GLY A 771 6.41 -16.41 34.80
CA GLY A 771 5.63 -16.25 36.02
C GLY A 771 6.10 -15.11 36.93
N GLN A 772 7.05 -14.29 36.50
CA GLN A 772 7.51 -13.09 37.20
C GLN A 772 6.61 -11.89 36.90
N VAL A 773 6.72 -10.83 37.71
CA VAL A 773 5.88 -9.64 37.60
C VAL A 773 6.68 -8.44 37.12
N MET A 774 6.00 -7.54 36.41
CA MET A 774 6.55 -6.25 35.99
C MET A 774 6.90 -5.39 37.20
N ASP A 775 8.13 -4.87 37.21
CA ASP A 775 8.79 -4.24 38.36
C ASP A 775 9.45 -2.92 37.92
N ASP A 776 9.18 -1.85 38.65
CA ASP A 776 10.01 -0.64 38.59
C ASP A 776 11.36 -0.91 39.29
N TYR A 777 12.41 -0.98 38.47
CA TYR A 777 13.72 -1.44 38.90
C TYR A 777 14.34 -0.50 39.95
N GLY A 778 14.67 -1.08 41.09
CA GLY A 778 15.32 -0.35 42.18
C GLY A 778 14.41 0.64 42.90
N TRP A 779 13.08 0.57 42.71
CA TRP A 779 12.11 1.46 43.35
C TRP A 779 12.45 2.92 43.08
N SER A 780 12.55 3.26 41.80
CA SER A 780 13.04 4.56 41.38
C SER A 780 11.88 5.51 41.18
N THR A 781 12.05 6.76 41.59
CA THR A 781 11.15 7.85 41.18
C THR A 781 11.78 8.73 40.10
N ALA A 782 12.94 8.36 39.56
CA ALA A 782 13.61 9.11 38.51
C ALA A 782 12.89 8.96 37.16
N GLU A 783 12.97 9.99 36.33
CA GLU A 783 12.54 9.90 34.92
C GLU A 783 13.45 8.91 34.18
N GLY A 784 12.85 8.04 33.38
CA GLY A 784 13.57 7.06 32.56
C GLY A 784 14.13 5.88 33.34
N ALA A 785 13.64 5.63 34.56
CA ALA A 785 14.00 4.41 35.27
C ALA A 785 13.46 3.17 34.54
N SER A 786 14.31 2.13 34.42
CA SER A 786 13.99 0.92 33.69
C SER A 786 12.86 0.11 34.33
N VAL A 787 12.02 -0.49 33.49
CA VAL A 787 11.01 -1.46 33.89
C VAL A 787 11.48 -2.86 33.48
N VAL A 788 11.48 -3.78 34.44
CA VAL A 788 12.01 -5.15 34.29
C VAL A 788 10.96 -6.17 34.74
N GLN A 789 11.23 -7.45 34.52
CA GLN A 789 10.54 -8.49 35.29
C GLN A 789 11.30 -8.81 36.58
N TRP A 790 10.58 -9.14 37.65
CA TRP A 790 11.18 -9.58 38.91
C TRP A 790 10.30 -10.59 39.64
N THR A 791 10.91 -11.37 40.54
CA THR A 791 10.17 -12.25 41.45
C THR A 791 9.13 -11.45 42.23
N SER A 792 7.90 -11.94 42.32
CA SER A 792 6.84 -11.24 43.04
C SER A 792 7.21 -11.09 44.53
N THR A 793 7.22 -9.85 45.00
CA THR A 793 7.47 -9.47 46.39
C THR A 793 6.24 -8.86 47.07
N GLY A 794 5.17 -8.60 46.31
CA GLY A 794 3.94 -7.95 46.80
C GLY A 794 4.10 -6.45 47.06
N ASN A 795 5.23 -5.88 46.68
CA ASN A 795 5.60 -4.51 46.95
C ASN A 795 4.96 -3.50 45.98
N VAL A 796 4.94 -2.23 46.37
CA VAL A 796 4.25 -1.17 45.61
C VAL A 796 4.95 -0.80 44.30
N ASN A 797 6.24 -1.10 44.11
CA ASN A 797 6.94 -0.91 42.83
C ASN A 797 6.54 -1.95 41.77
N GLN A 798 5.87 -3.04 42.17
CA GLN A 798 5.35 -4.10 41.29
C GLN A 798 3.83 -4.00 41.05
N GLN A 799 3.23 -2.90 41.50
CA GLN A 799 1.80 -2.69 41.47
C GLN A 799 1.45 -1.55 40.52
N TRP A 800 0.49 -1.82 39.63
CA TRP A 800 0.17 -0.94 38.50
C TRP A 800 -1.34 -0.67 38.46
N SER A 801 -1.71 0.57 38.17
CA SER A 801 -3.11 0.90 37.83
C SER A 801 -3.24 1.05 36.31
N ILE A 802 -4.26 0.42 35.74
CA ILE A 802 -4.55 0.46 34.30
C ILE A 802 -5.75 1.37 34.12
N ILE A 803 -5.50 2.54 33.52
CA ILE A 803 -6.45 3.66 33.52
C ILE A 803 -6.83 3.98 32.07
N PRO A 804 -8.13 3.94 31.69
CA PRO A 804 -8.57 4.34 30.37
C PRO A 804 -8.30 5.84 30.16
N VAL A 805 -7.77 6.18 28.99
CA VAL A 805 -7.51 7.55 28.54
C VAL A 805 -8.61 8.03 27.62
N SER A 806 -8.94 7.24 26.58
CA SER A 806 -10.03 7.51 25.63
C SER A 806 -10.38 6.23 24.89
N GLY A 807 -11.68 5.90 24.78
CA GLY A 807 -12.13 4.66 24.14
C GLY A 807 -11.44 3.45 24.74
N GLN A 808 -10.81 2.64 23.87
CA GLN A 808 -10.02 1.47 24.26
C GLN A 808 -8.51 1.76 24.45
N LEU A 809 -8.07 3.03 24.54
CA LEU A 809 -6.68 3.38 24.87
C LEU A 809 -6.47 3.54 26.37
N TYR A 810 -5.39 2.94 26.88
CA TYR A 810 -5.04 2.93 28.30
C TYR A 810 -3.66 3.51 28.57
N LYS A 811 -3.47 4.07 29.77
CA LYS A 811 -2.15 4.29 30.38
C LYS A 811 -1.95 3.34 31.55
N ILE A 812 -0.71 2.93 31.81
CA ILE A 812 -0.36 2.01 32.89
C ILE A 812 0.55 2.74 33.87
N VAL A 813 0.08 2.96 35.11
CA VAL A 813 0.74 3.82 36.11
C VAL A 813 1.31 2.99 37.26
N ASN A 814 2.59 3.18 37.57
CA ASN A 814 3.22 2.54 38.72
C ASN A 814 2.71 3.14 40.05
N ARG A 815 2.38 2.29 41.02
CA ARG A 815 1.87 2.73 42.34
C ARG A 815 2.92 3.45 43.17
N PHE A 816 4.19 3.03 43.10
CA PHE A 816 5.26 3.63 43.91
C PHE A 816 5.64 5.02 43.41
N SER A 817 5.91 5.16 42.11
CA SER A 817 6.44 6.41 41.54
C SER A 817 5.37 7.39 41.03
N GLY A 818 4.16 6.89 40.72
CA GLY A 818 3.10 7.66 40.05
C GLY A 818 3.34 7.93 38.56
N LYS A 819 4.41 7.37 37.97
CA LYS A 819 4.75 7.53 36.54
C LYS A 819 4.13 6.43 35.67
N VAL A 820 4.12 6.64 34.35
CA VAL A 820 3.56 5.70 33.38
C VAL A 820 4.64 4.91 32.64
N LEU A 821 4.27 3.73 32.14
CA LEU A 821 5.06 3.01 31.15
C LEU A 821 5.28 3.85 29.89
N ASP A 822 6.53 3.92 29.43
CA ASP A 822 6.99 4.80 28.36
C ASP A 822 8.24 4.20 27.66
N PHE A 823 8.46 4.53 26.39
CA PHE A 823 9.64 4.20 25.57
C PHE A 823 10.66 5.34 25.37
N GLY A 824 10.54 6.44 26.11
CA GLY A 824 11.38 7.65 26.07
C GLY A 824 11.03 8.63 24.97
N TRP A 825 10.77 8.09 23.79
CA TRP A 825 10.40 8.81 22.58
C TRP A 825 9.48 7.91 21.74
N PRO A 826 8.90 8.42 20.63
CA PRO A 826 8.07 7.65 19.70
C PRO A 826 8.91 6.64 18.90
N SER A 827 9.48 5.66 19.61
CA SER A 827 10.41 4.69 19.04
C SER A 827 9.67 3.57 18.34
N HIS A 828 9.99 3.33 17.09
CA HIS A 828 9.51 2.19 16.31
C HIS A 828 10.53 1.04 16.24
N TRP A 829 11.65 1.18 16.95
CA TRP A 829 12.71 0.18 17.00
C TRP A 829 12.34 -1.01 17.91
N ARG A 830 12.63 -2.22 17.44
CA ARG A 830 12.54 -3.45 18.25
C ARG A 830 13.60 -3.45 19.35
N GLY A 831 13.28 -4.07 20.49
CA GLY A 831 14.18 -4.17 21.64
C GLY A 831 14.40 -2.85 22.38
N ASN A 832 13.69 -1.78 22.02
CA ASN A 832 13.73 -0.54 22.80
C ASN A 832 13.18 -0.84 24.20
N THR A 833 13.98 -0.60 25.23
CA THR A 833 13.66 -1.01 26.60
C THR A 833 12.60 -0.11 27.21
N LEU A 834 11.67 -0.72 27.93
CA LEU A 834 10.60 -0.05 28.64
C LEU A 834 11.13 0.69 29.87
N GLN A 835 10.64 1.90 30.07
CA GLN A 835 10.96 2.75 31.22
C GLN A 835 9.71 3.40 31.78
N GLN A 836 9.87 4.17 32.86
CA GLN A 836 8.80 4.98 33.42
C GLN A 836 9.09 6.47 33.35
N ILE A 837 8.12 7.25 32.88
CA ILE A 837 8.20 8.70 32.70
C ILE A 837 6.90 9.35 33.18
N THR A 838 6.97 10.62 33.57
CA THR A 838 5.77 11.42 33.87
C THR A 838 4.81 11.44 32.67
N TYR A 839 3.53 11.15 32.92
CA TYR A 839 2.51 11.13 31.87
C TYR A 839 2.36 12.51 31.22
N ASN A 840 2.62 12.59 29.92
CA ASN A 840 2.48 13.78 29.10
C ASN A 840 1.44 13.59 27.97
N GLY A 841 0.89 12.39 27.81
CA GLY A 841 -0.14 12.07 26.82
C GLY A 841 0.40 11.82 25.41
N SER A 842 1.72 11.65 25.25
CA SER A 842 2.32 11.22 23.99
C SER A 842 1.88 9.81 23.61
N ASN A 843 1.84 9.54 22.32
CA ASN A 843 1.34 8.28 21.77
C ASN A 843 2.12 7.04 22.28
N ASN A 844 3.43 7.19 22.57
CA ASN A 844 4.29 6.13 23.10
C ASN A 844 3.98 5.75 24.56
N GLN A 845 3.10 6.48 25.25
CA GLN A 845 2.63 6.17 26.61
C GLN A 845 1.27 5.46 26.63
N LEU A 846 0.69 5.16 25.46
CA LEU A 846 -0.67 4.65 25.32
C LEU A 846 -0.68 3.21 24.80
N TRP A 847 -1.63 2.40 25.29
CA TRP A 847 -1.63 0.96 25.08
C TRP A 847 -3.02 0.40 24.74
N TYR A 848 -3.05 -0.58 23.85
CA TYR A 848 -4.17 -1.50 23.62
C TYR A 848 -3.93 -2.83 24.32
N PHE A 849 -5.03 -3.52 24.62
CA PHE A 849 -5.02 -4.88 25.13
C PHE A 849 -5.70 -5.80 24.11
N GLU A 850 -5.00 -6.83 23.70
CA GLU A 850 -5.50 -7.83 22.74
C GLU A 850 -5.62 -9.16 23.47
N PRO A 851 -6.84 -9.72 23.60
CA PRO A 851 -7.02 -11.04 24.21
C PRO A 851 -6.22 -12.09 23.45
N THR A 852 -5.54 -12.96 24.19
CA THR A 852 -4.82 -14.11 23.62
C THR A 852 -5.02 -15.33 24.51
N SER A 853 -4.54 -16.50 24.08
CA SER A 853 -4.56 -17.70 24.90
C SER A 853 -3.74 -17.48 26.18
N GLY A 854 -4.43 -17.39 27.33
CA GLY A 854 -3.79 -17.24 28.64
C GLY A 854 -3.58 -15.81 29.15
N GLY A 855 -4.05 -14.76 28.45
CA GLY A 855 -3.93 -13.37 28.95
C GLY A 855 -4.19 -12.33 27.88
N TYR A 856 -3.33 -11.30 27.85
CA TYR A 856 -3.34 -10.23 26.88
C TYR A 856 -1.96 -10.02 26.25
N LEU A 857 -1.94 -9.66 24.97
CA LEU A 857 -0.83 -8.89 24.39
C LEU A 857 -1.08 -7.41 24.73
N ILE A 858 -0.03 -6.68 25.13
CA ILE A 858 -0.11 -5.25 25.46
C ILE A 858 0.58 -4.49 24.33
N ARG A 859 -0.19 -3.88 23.43
CA ARG A 859 0.31 -3.21 22.22
C ARG A 859 0.46 -1.72 22.44
N ASN A 860 1.60 -1.16 22.06
CA ASN A 860 1.84 0.27 22.07
C ASN A 860 1.07 0.97 20.93
N PHE A 861 0.43 2.10 21.22
CA PHE A 861 -0.33 2.85 20.22
C PHE A 861 0.55 3.50 19.15
N GLU A 862 1.72 4.00 19.53
CA GLU A 862 2.65 4.67 18.61
C GLU A 862 3.31 3.66 17.68
N SER A 863 4.03 2.69 18.24
CA SER A 863 4.87 1.79 17.44
C SER A 863 4.13 0.62 16.82
N LYS A 864 2.88 0.38 17.24
CA LYS A 864 2.10 -0.83 16.94
C LYS A 864 2.76 -2.14 17.40
N GLN A 865 3.87 -2.09 18.14
CA GLN A 865 4.55 -3.26 18.70
C GLN A 865 3.95 -3.69 20.04
N ILE A 866 4.26 -4.90 20.48
CA ILE A 866 3.78 -5.44 21.76
C ILE A 866 4.89 -5.53 22.81
N LEU A 867 4.52 -5.45 24.09
CA LEU A 867 5.44 -5.65 25.20
C LEU A 867 5.87 -7.11 25.32
N GLU A 868 7.17 -7.33 25.51
CA GLU A 868 7.74 -8.65 25.76
C GLU A 868 8.83 -8.62 26.83
N VAL A 869 9.18 -9.80 27.36
CA VAL A 869 10.40 -9.97 28.13
C VAL A 869 11.54 -10.30 27.18
N SER A 870 12.58 -9.47 27.19
CA SER A 870 13.68 -9.53 26.22
C SER A 870 14.28 -10.94 26.10
N GLY A 871 14.27 -11.47 24.87
CA GLY A 871 14.80 -12.79 24.53
C GLY A 871 14.12 -13.97 25.23
N GLY A 872 12.89 -13.81 25.75
CA GLY A 872 12.17 -14.84 26.49
C GLY A 872 12.83 -15.25 27.82
N SER A 873 13.68 -14.39 28.37
CA SER A 873 14.40 -14.66 29.63
C SER A 873 13.44 -14.98 30.78
N THR A 874 13.85 -15.89 31.66
CA THR A 874 13.15 -16.19 32.92
C THR A 874 13.88 -15.66 34.15
N THR A 875 14.97 -14.90 33.94
CA THR A 875 15.81 -14.37 35.02
C THR A 875 15.21 -13.07 35.58
N ALA A 876 15.23 -12.92 36.90
CA ALA A 876 14.88 -11.67 37.56
C ALA A 876 15.83 -10.55 37.16
N GLY A 877 15.28 -9.39 36.81
CA GLY A 877 16.01 -8.23 36.30
C GLY A 877 16.14 -8.18 34.78
N ALA A 878 15.60 -9.15 34.04
CA ALA A 878 15.53 -9.05 32.59
C ALA A 878 14.64 -7.88 32.17
N ALA A 879 15.07 -7.14 31.16
CA ALA A 879 14.35 -5.99 30.64
C ALA A 879 13.00 -6.40 30.02
N VAL A 880 12.02 -5.53 30.16
CA VAL A 880 10.83 -5.52 29.31
C VAL A 880 11.10 -4.57 28.15
N ASP A 881 10.79 -4.97 26.93
CA ASP A 881 10.98 -4.20 25.70
C ASP A 881 9.78 -4.34 24.75
N GLN A 882 9.86 -3.73 23.56
CA GLN A 882 8.86 -3.90 22.49
C GLN A 882 9.40 -4.71 21.32
N SER A 883 8.53 -5.52 20.72
CA SER A 883 8.84 -6.29 19.52
C SER A 883 7.58 -6.59 18.70
N MET A 884 7.78 -7.16 17.51
CA MET A 884 6.69 -7.66 16.69
C MET A 884 5.99 -8.83 17.39
N PRO A 885 4.66 -8.98 17.23
CA PRO A 885 3.98 -10.16 17.72
C PRO A 885 4.58 -11.40 17.05
N VAL A 886 4.94 -12.39 17.87
CA VAL A 886 5.33 -13.75 17.46
C VAL A 886 4.46 -14.82 18.13
N ASN A 887 3.41 -14.40 18.86
CA ASN A 887 2.44 -15.25 19.56
C ASN A 887 3.08 -16.24 20.55
N GLU A 888 4.18 -15.84 21.18
CA GLU A 888 4.87 -16.64 22.18
C GLU A 888 4.48 -16.24 23.61
N SER A 889 4.57 -17.20 24.54
CA SER A 889 4.15 -17.00 25.93
C SER A 889 4.92 -15.90 26.68
N PHE A 890 6.10 -15.50 26.20
CA PHE A 890 6.89 -14.41 26.80
C PHE A 890 6.42 -13.01 26.38
N GLN A 891 5.50 -12.92 25.41
CA GLN A 891 4.82 -11.68 25.01
C GLN A 891 3.41 -11.57 25.60
N ALA A 892 2.92 -12.64 26.23
CA ALA A 892 1.60 -12.69 26.88
C ALA A 892 1.68 -12.34 28.37
N TRP A 893 0.70 -11.56 28.83
CA TRP A 893 0.65 -11.03 30.19
C TRP A 893 -0.72 -11.29 30.85
N THR A 894 -0.70 -11.69 32.12
CA THR A 894 -1.90 -11.78 32.96
C THR A 894 -1.99 -10.58 33.91
N ILE A 895 -3.20 -10.09 34.13
CA ILE A 895 -3.49 -8.98 35.04
C ILE A 895 -4.16 -9.59 36.28
N GLN A 896 -3.52 -9.45 37.46
CA GLN A 896 -3.93 -10.13 38.71
C GLN A 896 -4.11 -9.15 39.87
#